data_AF-A0A225AEY2-F1
#
_entry.id   AF-A0A225AEY2-F1
#
_cell.length_a   1.000
_cell.length_b   1.000
_cell.length_c   1.000
_cell.angle_alpha   90.00
_cell.angle_beta   90.00
_cell.angle_gamma   90.00
#
_symmetry.space_group_name_H-M   'P 1'
#
loop_
_entity.id
_entity.type
_entity.pdbx_description
1 polymer ?
#
loop_
_entity_poly.entity_id
_entity_poly.type
_entity_poly.pdbx_seq_one_letter_code
_entity_poly.pdbx_strand_id
1 'polypeptide(L)'
;MAESTPDKNDQVLEHESENDNPAGVSVSAKPDIPEGGSKGWLAVLACWCIMFNTFGYINAFGACIWAPDGSLWAEAQGILGGLTNGLTYTPALTAVGHYFSKKRPLAMGIASSGASLSGVILPTVLNRLLNRTSLGFGWSVRVLGFVMLVLSIVACLSVTSNAPKRRSGPPLLLEAWKNPAYSFQVAGTFLVMWAVFVPFFYLPGYAESIGLSVDLSYYLLAILNAVSLFGRLFGGAAADRLGRINTLSVSCAVCGILILCWLSIRSHGGIIAFAALFGFFSGIVIAVFPATIAMTAPQSNQIGSYLGMALGVYGIAGLTGTPITGAMVSDYGTYQPAITFAGLPFEDKDANELSKTSPPDTVILVNWRRAPYHCAGAPAIHEPVSSTIIAIPLILRPPSFAPVVIDFAPTSFDLLKSRSLILVGGFGTRLRPLTLTLPKPLVEFANRPMILHQVESLAAAGVTDIVLAVNYRPDVMVAALKKYEEQYNVKIEFSVESEPLGTAGPLKLAEKILGKDDTPFFVLNSDVICEYPFKQLADFHKAHGDEGTIVVTKVDEPSKYGVVVHKPNHPSRIDRFVEKPVEFVGNRINAGIYILNPSVLKRIELRPTSIEQETFPAIVKEGQLHSFDLEGFWMDVGQPKDFLSGTCLYLTSLAKRNSKLLSPSSEPFVHGGNVMVDPTAKIGKNCRIGPNVVIGPNVVVGDGVRLQRCVLLENTKVKDHAWVKSTIVGWNSSVGKWARLENVTVLGDDVTIADEVYVNGGSILPHKSIKQNIDVPAIIM
;
A
#
# COMPACT_ATOMS: atom_id res chain seq x y z
N MET A 1 -20.42 91.13 5.39
CA MET A 1 -20.08 90.09 6.38
C MET A 1 -21.37 89.40 6.78
N ALA A 2 -21.34 88.07 6.84
CA ALA A 2 -22.34 87.14 7.38
C ALA A 2 -23.66 86.92 6.61
N GLU A 3 -23.90 85.61 6.36
CA GLU A 3 -25.16 84.86 6.45
C GLU A 3 -26.30 85.15 5.44
N SER A 4 -26.63 84.17 4.59
CA SER A 4 -27.70 83.13 4.76
C SER A 4 -29.04 83.66 4.23
N THR A 5 -29.89 82.99 3.44
CA THR A 5 -30.37 81.60 3.32
C THR A 5 -31.10 81.45 1.96
N PRO A 6 -31.56 80.24 1.56
CA PRO A 6 -31.94 79.88 0.18
C PRO A 6 -33.46 79.70 -0.05
N ASP A 7 -33.88 79.66 -1.32
CA ASP A 7 -34.99 78.88 -1.91
C ASP A 7 -35.11 79.39 -3.37
N LYS A 8 -35.62 78.70 -4.40
CA LYS A 8 -36.00 77.33 -4.73
C LYS A 8 -36.38 77.38 -6.22
N ASN A 9 -36.70 76.22 -6.79
CA ASN A 9 -37.53 76.02 -7.97
C ASN A 9 -36.91 76.38 -9.33
N ASP A 10 -37.18 75.68 -10.42
CA ASP A 10 -37.69 74.34 -10.74
C ASP A 10 -37.78 74.34 -12.29
N GLN A 11 -37.91 73.15 -12.89
CA GLN A 11 -38.34 72.91 -14.29
C GLN A 11 -37.29 73.22 -15.38
N VAL A 12 -36.65 72.25 -16.05
CA VAL A 12 -37.14 71.16 -16.94
C VAL A 12 -37.76 71.66 -18.25
N LEU A 13 -37.23 71.11 -19.36
CA LEU A 13 -37.67 71.03 -20.77
C LEU A 13 -36.74 71.85 -21.69
N GLU A 14 -36.24 71.39 -22.84
CA GLU A 14 -36.81 70.48 -23.83
C GLU A 14 -35.74 70.02 -24.87
N HIS A 15 -36.15 69.08 -25.73
CA HIS A 15 -35.52 68.45 -26.91
C HIS A 15 -34.46 69.21 -27.74
N GLU A 16 -33.49 68.46 -28.28
CA GLU A 16 -33.20 68.40 -29.74
C GLU A 16 -32.19 67.27 -30.09
N SER A 17 -32.38 66.65 -31.25
CA SER A 17 -31.55 65.58 -31.84
C SER A 17 -31.07 65.97 -33.25
N GLU A 18 -29.91 65.42 -33.63
CA GLU A 18 -29.24 65.38 -34.95
C GLU A 18 -28.64 66.71 -35.47
N ASN A 19 -27.42 66.81 -36.00
CA ASN A 19 -26.42 65.87 -36.49
C ASN A 19 -25.02 66.55 -36.47
N ASP A 20 -23.97 65.82 -36.07
CA ASP A 20 -22.71 65.70 -36.86
C ASP A 20 -21.66 64.83 -36.13
N ASN A 21 -21.07 63.91 -36.89
CA ASN A 21 -20.29 62.75 -36.45
C ASN A 21 -18.77 63.06 -36.48
N PRO A 22 -17.86 62.12 -36.14
CA PRO A 22 -17.33 61.80 -34.81
C PRO A 22 -15.83 62.13 -34.69
N ALA A 23 -15.40 62.73 -33.58
CA ALA A 23 -13.97 62.82 -33.25
C ALA A 23 -13.71 62.70 -31.75
N GLY A 24 -12.94 61.69 -31.36
CA GLY A 24 -12.12 61.74 -30.15
C GLY A 24 -12.68 61.10 -28.88
N VAL A 25 -13.21 59.88 -28.93
CA VAL A 25 -13.21 59.04 -27.72
C VAL A 25 -11.77 58.61 -27.47
N SER A 26 -11.10 59.33 -26.58
CA SER A 26 -9.81 58.90 -26.02
C SER A 26 -9.96 57.48 -25.47
N VAL A 27 -9.26 56.54 -26.09
CA VAL A 27 -9.13 55.17 -25.61
C VAL A 27 -8.45 55.27 -24.25
N SER A 28 -9.23 55.05 -23.18
CA SER A 28 -8.75 54.88 -21.82
C SER A 28 -7.57 53.91 -21.82
N ALA A 29 -6.38 54.47 -21.57
CA ALA A 29 -5.13 53.72 -21.52
C ALA A 29 -5.26 52.61 -20.47
N LYS A 30 -5.15 51.34 -20.90
CA LYS A 30 -5.04 50.20 -19.98
C LYS A 30 -3.91 50.51 -18.99
N PRO A 31 -4.14 50.45 -17.67
CA PRO A 31 -3.08 50.72 -16.70
C PRO A 31 -1.92 49.74 -16.94
N ASP A 32 -0.72 50.29 -17.19
CA ASP A 32 0.50 49.53 -17.40
C ASP A 32 0.79 48.69 -16.15
N ILE A 33 0.52 47.40 -16.24
CA ILE A 33 0.93 46.44 -15.22
C ILE A 33 2.47 46.42 -15.23
N PRO A 34 3.15 46.70 -14.10
CA PRO A 34 4.61 46.63 -14.07
C PRO A 34 5.06 45.21 -14.44
N GLU A 35 6.04 45.07 -15.34
CA GLU A 35 6.60 43.77 -15.69
C GLU A 35 7.64 43.35 -14.64
N GLY A 36 7.16 42.73 -13.56
CA GLY A 36 8.02 42.22 -12.49
C GLY A 36 8.47 43.27 -11.46
N GLY A 37 9.75 43.22 -11.07
CA GLY A 37 10.30 43.91 -9.90
C GLY A 37 10.47 42.98 -8.68
N SER A 38 11.15 43.44 -7.63
CA SER A 38 11.41 42.62 -6.43
C SER A 38 10.12 42.09 -5.80
N LYS A 39 9.09 42.94 -5.71
CA LYS A 39 7.75 42.56 -5.21
C LYS A 39 7.05 41.54 -6.11
N GLY A 40 7.18 41.66 -7.43
CA GLY A 40 6.58 40.72 -8.39
C GLY A 40 7.22 39.33 -8.31
N TRP A 41 8.55 39.25 -8.23
CA TRP A 41 9.26 37.98 -8.05
C TRP A 41 9.08 37.38 -6.65
N LEU A 42 8.94 38.21 -5.61
CA LEU A 42 8.52 37.74 -4.29
C LEU A 42 7.11 37.12 -4.33
N ALA A 43 6.17 37.69 -5.07
CA ALA A 43 4.85 37.10 -5.27
C ALA A 43 4.92 35.74 -6.01
N VAL A 44 5.83 35.60 -6.98
CA VAL A 44 6.11 34.31 -7.66
C VAL A 44 6.66 33.28 -6.68
N LEU A 45 7.66 33.64 -5.86
CA LEU A 45 8.22 32.77 -4.83
C LEU A 45 7.18 32.36 -3.79
N ALA A 46 6.33 33.29 -3.37
CA ALA A 46 5.27 33.03 -2.42
C ALA A 46 4.24 32.04 -2.98
N CYS A 47 3.83 32.25 -4.24
CA CYS A 47 2.95 31.33 -4.95
C CYS A 47 3.61 29.95 -5.14
N TRP A 48 4.90 29.91 -5.44
CA TRP A 48 5.66 28.65 -5.51
C TRP A 48 5.62 27.86 -4.21
N CYS A 49 5.85 28.52 -3.07
CA CYS A 49 5.79 27.89 -1.75
C CYS A 49 4.40 27.35 -1.43
N ILE A 50 3.35 28.12 -1.77
CA ILE A 50 1.95 27.69 -1.60
C ILE A 50 1.65 26.49 -2.50
N MET A 51 2.06 26.51 -3.77
CA MET A 51 1.82 25.40 -4.70
C MET A 51 2.59 24.14 -4.34
N PHE A 52 3.80 24.29 -3.78
CA PHE A 52 4.54 23.18 -3.19
C PHE A 52 3.73 22.52 -2.08
N ASN A 53 3.17 23.31 -1.17
CA ASN A 53 2.36 22.79 -0.06
C ASN A 53 1.05 22.15 -0.52
N THR A 54 0.27 22.81 -1.39
CA THR A 54 -1.08 22.36 -1.72
C THR A 54 -1.09 21.04 -2.49
N PHE A 55 -0.36 20.95 -3.60
CA PHE A 55 -0.25 19.72 -4.38
C PHE A 55 0.67 18.69 -3.72
N GLY A 56 1.64 19.13 -2.93
CA GLY A 56 2.51 18.25 -2.17
C GLY A 56 1.75 17.47 -1.12
N TYR A 57 0.84 18.14 -0.41
CA TYR A 57 -0.09 17.52 0.53
C TYR A 57 -0.95 16.45 -0.17
N ILE A 58 -1.60 16.80 -1.30
CA ILE A 58 -2.46 15.88 -2.04
C ILE A 58 -1.68 14.65 -2.51
N ASN A 59 -0.48 14.84 -3.05
CA ASN A 59 0.34 13.72 -3.55
C ASN A 59 0.93 12.86 -2.43
N ALA A 60 1.35 13.45 -1.31
CA ALA A 60 1.97 12.70 -0.20
C ALA A 60 0.93 11.94 0.62
N PHE A 61 -0.23 12.53 0.86
CA PHE A 61 -1.27 11.95 1.72
C PHE A 61 -2.40 11.26 0.94
N GLY A 62 -2.50 11.47 -0.38
CA GLY A 62 -3.53 10.86 -1.23
C GLY A 62 -3.54 9.33 -1.19
N ALA A 63 -2.37 8.69 -1.09
CA ALA A 63 -2.27 7.24 -0.90
C ALA A 63 -2.72 6.77 0.50
N CYS A 64 -2.58 7.64 1.51
CA CYS A 64 -2.98 7.36 2.90
C CYS A 64 -4.49 7.49 3.13
N ILE A 65 -5.24 8.10 2.21
CA ILE A 65 -6.71 8.23 2.27
C ILE A 65 -7.39 6.85 2.26
N TRP A 66 -6.75 5.85 1.65
CA TRP A 66 -7.25 4.47 1.55
C TRP A 66 -6.87 3.58 2.75
N ALA A 67 -6.32 4.15 3.82
CA ALA A 67 -5.97 3.41 5.02
C ALA A 67 -7.23 2.95 5.80
N PRO A 68 -7.27 1.71 6.34
CA PRO A 68 -8.47 1.10 6.93
C PRO A 68 -9.12 1.84 8.10
N ASP A 69 -8.35 2.67 8.83
CA ASP A 69 -8.80 3.42 10.02
C ASP A 69 -9.24 4.86 9.69
N GLY A 70 -9.43 5.18 8.41
CA GLY A 70 -9.33 6.53 7.88
C GLY A 70 -10.61 7.34 7.69
N SER A 71 -11.81 6.91 8.08
CA SER A 71 -13.04 7.65 7.69
C SER A 71 -13.04 9.11 8.15
N LEU A 72 -12.74 9.36 9.43
CA LEU A 72 -12.62 10.72 9.97
C LEU A 72 -11.41 11.48 9.39
N TRP A 73 -10.32 10.77 9.10
CA TRP A 73 -9.12 11.36 8.49
C TRP A 73 -9.38 11.75 7.02
N ALA A 74 -10.04 10.91 6.23
CA ALA A 74 -10.39 11.16 4.84
C ALA A 74 -11.41 12.30 4.74
N GLU A 75 -12.41 12.35 5.63
CA GLU A 75 -13.37 13.46 5.71
C GLU A 75 -12.68 14.78 6.10
N ALA A 76 -11.82 14.76 7.13
CA ALA A 76 -11.04 15.93 7.54
C ALA A 76 -10.09 16.39 6.42
N GLN A 77 -9.42 15.46 5.73
CA GLN A 77 -8.49 15.78 4.64
C GLN A 77 -9.23 16.32 3.41
N GLY A 78 -10.41 15.78 3.08
CA GLY A 78 -11.25 16.25 1.97
C GLY A 78 -11.81 17.64 2.22
N ILE A 79 -12.45 17.86 3.39
CA ILE A 79 -13.11 19.14 3.71
C ILE A 79 -12.08 20.21 4.12
N LEU A 80 -11.27 19.96 5.15
CA LEU A 80 -10.33 20.96 5.66
C LEU A 80 -9.16 21.16 4.69
N GLY A 81 -8.64 20.08 4.09
CA GLY A 81 -7.60 20.17 3.08
C GLY A 81 -8.08 20.86 1.80
N GLY A 82 -9.30 20.54 1.35
CA GLY A 82 -9.94 21.22 0.22
C GLY A 82 -10.16 22.71 0.49
N LEU A 83 -10.70 23.07 1.66
CA LEU A 83 -10.91 24.46 2.07
C LEU A 83 -9.58 25.22 2.16
N THR A 84 -8.57 24.63 2.79
CA THR A 84 -7.23 25.24 2.92
C THR A 84 -6.60 25.46 1.55
N ASN A 85 -6.69 24.49 0.65
CA ASN A 85 -6.19 24.62 -0.72
C ASN A 85 -6.94 25.73 -1.48
N GLY A 86 -8.27 25.77 -1.40
CA GLY A 86 -9.08 26.81 -2.04
C GLY A 86 -8.75 28.23 -1.55
N LEU A 87 -8.57 28.40 -0.24
CA LEU A 87 -8.27 29.70 0.40
C LEU A 87 -6.85 30.18 0.14
N THR A 88 -5.89 29.29 -0.17
CA THR A 88 -4.48 29.66 -0.36
C THR A 88 -4.08 29.71 -1.83
N TYR A 89 -4.55 28.76 -2.65
CA TYR A 89 -4.16 28.59 -4.04
C TYR A 89 -4.60 29.76 -4.93
N THR A 90 -5.91 30.07 -4.93
CA THR A 90 -6.47 31.08 -5.84
C THR A 90 -5.90 32.48 -5.59
N PRO A 91 -5.81 32.96 -4.32
CA PRO A 91 -5.23 34.27 -4.05
C PRO A 91 -3.74 34.37 -4.44
N ALA A 92 -2.96 33.32 -4.19
CA ALA A 92 -1.55 33.29 -4.54
C ALA A 92 -1.33 33.37 -6.06
N LEU A 93 -2.10 32.60 -6.83
CA LEU A 93 -2.01 32.60 -8.29
C LEU A 93 -2.50 33.92 -8.90
N THR A 94 -3.53 34.51 -8.32
CA THR A 94 -4.05 35.82 -8.70
C THR A 94 -3.04 36.94 -8.45
N ALA A 95 -2.34 36.89 -7.30
CA ALA A 95 -1.32 37.87 -6.95
C ALA A 95 -0.19 37.94 -8.00
N VAL A 96 0.26 36.79 -8.51
CA VAL A 96 1.22 36.74 -9.63
C VAL A 96 0.66 37.43 -10.87
N GLY A 97 -0.61 37.20 -11.20
CA GLY A 97 -1.28 37.83 -12.34
C GLY A 97 -1.33 39.37 -12.28
N HIS A 98 -1.21 39.98 -11.10
CA HIS A 98 -1.20 41.43 -10.91
C HIS A 98 0.16 42.10 -11.20
N TYR A 99 1.26 41.35 -11.25
CA TYR A 99 2.63 41.85 -11.47
C TYR A 99 3.21 41.46 -12.83
N PHE A 100 2.46 40.75 -13.66
CA PHE A 100 2.93 40.33 -14.97
C PHE A 100 1.79 40.43 -15.98
N SER A 101 2.05 41.08 -17.11
CA SER A 101 1.12 41.17 -18.24
C SER A 101 1.65 40.39 -19.44
N LYS A 102 2.82 40.76 -19.96
CA LYS A 102 3.52 40.10 -21.08
C LYS A 102 4.05 38.74 -20.65
N LYS A 103 4.91 38.69 -19.62
CA LYS A 103 5.54 37.45 -19.13
C LYS A 103 4.68 36.62 -18.15
N ARG A 104 3.36 36.83 -18.15
CA ARG A 104 2.43 36.20 -17.21
C ARG A 104 2.48 34.66 -17.25
N PRO A 105 2.43 34.00 -18.42
CA PRO A 105 2.51 32.54 -18.50
C PRO A 105 3.82 31.99 -17.95
N LEU A 106 4.95 32.64 -18.22
CA LEU A 106 6.24 32.26 -17.65
C LEU A 106 6.26 32.39 -16.12
N ALA A 107 5.77 33.51 -15.58
CA ALA A 107 5.72 33.72 -14.13
C ALA A 107 4.80 32.70 -13.43
N MET A 108 3.64 32.38 -14.03
CA MET A 108 2.74 31.34 -13.53
C MET A 108 3.30 29.92 -13.71
N GLY A 109 4.07 29.66 -14.78
CA GLY A 109 4.79 28.41 -15.00
C GLY A 109 5.88 28.19 -13.94
N ILE A 110 6.65 29.23 -13.62
CA ILE A 110 7.63 29.19 -12.51
C ILE A 110 6.90 28.96 -11.19
N ALA A 111 5.86 29.74 -10.87
CA ALA A 111 5.12 29.55 -9.61
C ALA A 111 4.53 28.14 -9.49
N SER A 112 3.89 27.62 -10.54
CA SER A 112 3.30 26.29 -10.55
C SER A 112 4.32 25.16 -10.51
N SER A 113 5.57 25.38 -10.89
CA SER A 113 6.64 24.37 -10.81
C SER A 113 6.81 23.79 -9.39
N GLY A 114 6.46 24.53 -8.33
CA GLY A 114 6.49 24.06 -6.94
C GLY A 114 5.62 22.83 -6.71
N ALA A 115 4.45 22.76 -7.34
CA ALA A 115 3.54 21.61 -7.24
C ALA A 115 4.08 20.34 -7.93
N SER A 116 4.85 20.49 -9.02
CA SER A 116 5.54 19.35 -9.65
C SER A 116 6.66 18.82 -8.76
N LEU A 117 7.46 19.74 -8.19
CA LEU A 117 8.57 19.36 -7.33
C LEU A 117 8.09 18.68 -6.05
N SER A 118 7.00 19.17 -5.44
CA SER A 118 6.44 18.56 -4.24
C SER A 118 5.85 17.18 -4.48
N GLY A 119 5.27 16.94 -5.66
CA GLY A 119 4.80 15.61 -6.11
C GLY A 119 5.91 14.57 -6.26
N VAL A 120 7.18 14.99 -6.32
CA VAL A 120 8.35 14.10 -6.29
C VAL A 120 8.93 14.01 -4.87
N ILE A 121 9.15 15.16 -4.22
CA ILE A 121 9.88 15.23 -2.94
C ILE A 121 9.04 14.67 -1.79
N LEU A 122 7.80 15.16 -1.57
CA LEU A 122 7.07 14.86 -0.35
C LEU A 122 6.64 13.38 -0.23
N PRO A 123 6.12 12.73 -1.29
CA PRO A 123 5.83 11.29 -1.23
C PRO A 123 7.10 10.46 -0.98
N THR A 124 8.22 10.82 -1.63
CA THR A 124 9.51 10.13 -1.45
C THR A 124 10.06 10.28 -0.03
N VAL A 125 10.00 11.50 0.52
CA VAL A 125 10.43 11.78 1.90
C VAL A 125 9.53 11.04 2.88
N LEU A 126 8.20 11.10 2.72
CA LEU A 126 7.26 10.39 3.58
C LEU A 126 7.52 8.87 3.55
N ASN A 127 7.65 8.28 2.36
CA ASN A 127 7.96 6.86 2.21
C ASN A 127 9.28 6.49 2.89
N ARG A 128 10.34 7.28 2.72
CA ARG A 128 11.63 7.05 3.38
C ARG A 128 11.55 7.21 4.89
N LEU A 129 10.85 8.22 5.40
CA LEU A 129 10.68 8.41 6.84
C LEU A 129 9.92 7.22 7.45
N LEU A 130 8.85 6.75 6.80
CA LEU A 130 8.06 5.62 7.27
C LEU A 130 8.80 4.27 7.19
N ASN A 131 9.59 4.05 6.12
CA ASN A 131 10.15 2.72 5.82
C ASN A 131 11.65 2.57 6.11
N ARG A 132 12.41 3.67 6.22
CA ARG A 132 13.87 3.65 6.40
C ARG A 132 14.34 4.30 7.70
N THR A 133 13.44 4.88 8.48
CA THR A 133 13.77 5.46 9.79
C THR A 133 12.90 4.88 10.88
N SER A 134 13.32 5.03 12.14
CA SER A 134 12.52 4.64 13.31
C SER A 134 11.37 5.62 13.61
N LEU A 135 11.23 6.70 12.82
CA LEU A 135 10.18 7.69 12.99
C LEU A 135 8.84 7.08 12.58
N GLY A 136 8.04 6.67 13.57
CA GLY A 136 6.66 6.21 13.33
C GLY A 136 5.81 7.25 12.58
N PHE A 137 4.62 6.82 12.13
CA PHE A 137 3.73 7.64 11.30
C PHE A 137 3.52 9.07 11.84
N GLY A 138 3.23 9.21 13.14
CA GLY A 138 2.97 10.52 13.74
C GLY A 138 4.13 11.51 13.60
N TRP A 139 5.39 11.08 13.77
CA TRP A 139 6.54 11.97 13.61
C TRP A 139 6.88 12.22 12.13
N SER A 140 6.73 11.20 11.28
CA SER A 140 6.88 11.36 9.83
C SER A 140 5.95 12.45 9.27
N VAL A 141 4.68 12.45 9.67
CA VAL A 141 3.71 13.49 9.27
C VAL A 141 4.05 14.86 9.85
N ARG A 142 4.54 14.95 11.10
CA ARG A 142 4.98 16.22 11.71
C ARG A 142 6.18 16.83 11.00
N VAL A 143 7.15 16.02 10.58
CA VAL A 143 8.31 16.50 9.81
C VAL A 143 7.85 17.16 8.51
N LEU A 144 6.95 16.51 7.76
CA LEU A 144 6.32 17.12 6.59
C LEU A 144 5.56 18.40 6.95
N GLY A 145 4.80 18.38 8.05
CA GLY A 145 4.09 19.55 8.55
C GLY A 145 5.01 20.74 8.87
N PHE A 146 6.18 20.51 9.46
CA PHE A 146 7.17 21.56 9.73
C PHE A 146 7.76 22.14 8.44
N VAL A 147 8.09 21.29 7.46
CA VAL A 147 8.56 21.75 6.15
C VAL A 147 7.50 22.64 5.48
N MET A 148 6.24 22.19 5.51
CA MET A 148 5.13 22.95 4.94
C MET A 148 4.85 24.25 5.71
N LEU A 149 5.02 24.26 7.04
CA LEU A 149 4.89 25.44 7.89
C LEU A 149 5.92 26.49 7.52
N VAL A 150 7.20 26.12 7.37
CA VAL A 150 8.27 27.04 6.96
C VAL A 150 7.96 27.67 5.60
N LEU A 151 7.55 26.86 4.62
CA LEU A 151 7.16 27.36 3.30
C LEU A 151 5.93 28.28 3.36
N SER A 152 4.99 28.01 4.27
CA SER A 152 3.81 28.85 4.48
C SER A 152 4.18 30.19 5.11
N ILE A 153 5.12 30.21 6.06
CA ILE A 153 5.65 31.44 6.66
C ILE A 153 6.32 32.32 5.59
N VAL A 154 7.18 31.72 4.75
CA VAL A 154 7.82 32.43 3.63
C VAL A 154 6.78 33.01 2.69
N ALA A 155 5.73 32.24 2.37
CA ALA A 155 4.62 32.73 1.56
C ALA A 155 3.90 33.91 2.20
N CYS A 156 3.49 33.81 3.47
CA CYS A 156 2.81 34.89 4.19
C CYS A 156 3.61 36.20 4.22
N LEU A 157 4.94 36.12 4.33
CA LEU A 157 5.82 37.29 4.32
C LEU A 157 6.04 37.87 2.91
N SER A 158 5.84 37.07 1.86
CA SER A 158 6.22 37.41 0.47
C SER A 158 5.03 37.70 -0.45
N VAL A 159 3.81 37.21 -0.14
CA VAL A 159 2.61 37.48 -0.94
C VAL A 159 2.29 38.98 -0.84
N THR A 160 2.35 39.65 -1.98
CA THR A 160 1.94 41.05 -2.14
C THR A 160 0.98 41.16 -3.31
N SER A 161 0.19 42.24 -3.39
CA SER A 161 -0.74 42.48 -4.50
C SER A 161 -0.61 43.91 -4.99
N ASN A 162 -0.52 44.08 -6.31
CA ASN A 162 -0.47 45.40 -6.97
C ASN A 162 -1.82 45.85 -7.55
N ALA A 163 -2.88 45.06 -7.38
CA ALA A 163 -4.17 45.41 -7.94
C ALA A 163 -4.84 46.55 -7.14
N PRO A 164 -5.58 47.45 -7.81
CA PRO A 164 -6.45 48.41 -7.15
C PRO A 164 -7.42 47.70 -6.20
N LYS A 165 -7.50 48.14 -4.95
CA LYS A 165 -8.38 47.53 -3.94
C LYS A 165 -9.85 47.72 -4.37
N ARG A 166 -10.52 46.63 -4.75
CA ARG A 166 -11.97 46.61 -4.96
C ARG A 166 -12.66 46.58 -3.59
N ARG A 167 -13.04 47.75 -3.06
CA ARG A 167 -13.68 47.90 -1.73
C ARG A 167 -15.19 47.57 -1.74
N SER A 168 -15.83 47.50 -2.91
CA SER A 168 -17.26 47.27 -3.08
C SER A 168 -17.59 46.51 -4.38
N GLY A 169 -18.69 45.73 -4.34
CA GLY A 169 -19.23 44.97 -5.47
C GLY A 169 -19.47 43.49 -5.15
N PRO A 170 -20.25 42.76 -5.97
CA PRO A 170 -20.56 41.36 -5.73
C PRO A 170 -19.29 40.48 -5.86
N PRO A 171 -19.13 39.46 -5.00
CA PRO A 171 -17.98 38.56 -5.02
C PRO A 171 -17.94 37.71 -6.30
N LEU A 172 -19.12 37.34 -6.83
CA LEU A 172 -19.30 36.62 -8.09
C LEU A 172 -19.65 37.60 -9.21
N LEU A 173 -18.89 37.54 -10.31
CA LEU A 173 -19.11 38.36 -11.51
C LEU A 173 -19.83 37.52 -12.58
N LEU A 174 -21.12 37.25 -12.36
CA LEU A 174 -21.88 36.37 -13.26
C LEU A 174 -21.94 36.88 -14.71
N GLU A 175 -21.74 38.18 -14.94
CA GLU A 175 -21.64 38.77 -16.28
C GLU A 175 -20.47 38.21 -17.10
N ALA A 176 -19.42 37.68 -16.46
CA ALA A 176 -18.31 37.02 -17.14
C ALA A 176 -18.79 35.89 -18.06
N TRP A 177 -19.86 35.19 -17.69
CA TRP A 177 -20.44 34.09 -18.47
C TRP A 177 -21.15 34.54 -19.76
N LYS A 178 -21.47 35.82 -19.89
CA LYS A 178 -21.99 36.38 -21.14
C LYS A 178 -20.90 36.57 -22.19
N ASN A 179 -19.63 36.60 -21.77
CA ASN A 179 -18.50 36.66 -22.70
C ASN A 179 -18.27 35.27 -23.30
N PRO A 180 -18.52 35.05 -24.61
CA PRO A 180 -18.37 33.74 -25.22
C PRO A 180 -16.95 33.21 -25.11
N ALA A 181 -15.92 34.07 -25.18
CA ALA A 181 -14.52 33.63 -25.06
C ALA A 181 -14.23 33.00 -23.69
N TYR A 182 -14.75 33.60 -22.61
CA TYR A 182 -14.60 33.04 -21.27
C TYR A 182 -15.37 31.74 -21.11
N SER A 183 -16.65 31.72 -21.52
CA SER A 183 -17.53 30.55 -21.35
C SER A 183 -17.05 29.33 -22.14
N PHE A 184 -16.66 29.50 -23.41
CA PHE A 184 -16.13 28.40 -24.23
C PHE A 184 -14.80 27.87 -23.68
N GLN A 185 -13.93 28.78 -23.21
CA GLN A 185 -12.64 28.39 -22.64
C GLN A 185 -12.80 27.61 -21.33
N VAL A 186 -13.74 28.02 -20.47
CA VAL A 186 -14.07 27.28 -19.24
C VAL A 186 -14.68 25.93 -19.58
N ALA A 187 -15.63 25.86 -20.51
CA ALA A 187 -16.21 24.58 -20.93
C ALA A 187 -15.16 23.61 -21.52
N GLY A 188 -14.29 24.10 -22.41
CA GLY A 188 -13.24 23.26 -23.00
C GLY A 188 -12.20 22.80 -21.97
N THR A 189 -11.76 23.69 -21.08
CA THR A 189 -10.79 23.35 -20.03
C THR A 189 -11.41 22.40 -18.99
N PHE A 190 -12.71 22.51 -18.71
CA PHE A 190 -13.42 21.58 -17.82
C PHE A 190 -13.29 20.13 -18.32
N LEU A 191 -13.49 19.88 -19.62
CA LEU A 191 -13.34 18.55 -20.22
C LEU A 191 -11.91 18.03 -20.12
N VAL A 192 -10.93 18.90 -20.33
CA VAL A 192 -9.52 18.55 -20.17
C VAL A 192 -9.21 18.21 -18.71
N MET A 193 -9.71 18.99 -17.75
CA MET A 193 -9.51 18.74 -16.32
C MET A 193 -10.19 17.45 -15.86
N TRP A 194 -11.26 17.02 -16.53
CA TRP A 194 -11.95 15.76 -16.25
C TRP A 194 -11.07 14.54 -16.57
N ALA A 195 -10.30 14.63 -17.66
CA ALA A 195 -9.42 13.55 -18.13
C ALA A 195 -7.99 13.62 -17.57
N VAL A 196 -7.43 14.82 -17.36
CA VAL A 196 -5.99 15.00 -17.11
C VAL A 196 -5.51 14.29 -15.84
N PHE A 197 -6.37 14.12 -14.83
CA PHE A 197 -6.03 13.45 -13.58
C PHE A 197 -6.06 11.93 -13.68
N VAL A 198 -6.69 11.33 -14.68
CA VAL A 198 -6.80 9.87 -14.80
C VAL A 198 -5.42 9.20 -14.82
N PRO A 199 -4.45 9.63 -15.64
CA PRO A 199 -3.09 9.09 -15.57
C PRO A 199 -2.38 9.36 -14.23
N PHE A 200 -2.67 10.46 -13.52
CA PHE A 200 -2.04 10.70 -12.22
C PHE A 200 -2.44 9.67 -11.15
N PHE A 201 -3.67 9.15 -11.21
CA PHE A 201 -4.17 8.19 -10.23
C PHE A 201 -4.03 6.73 -10.66
N TYR A 202 -4.29 6.41 -11.93
CA TYR A 202 -4.41 5.01 -12.39
C TYR A 202 -3.18 4.47 -13.12
N LEU A 203 -2.20 5.32 -13.45
CA LEU A 203 -0.99 4.89 -14.15
C LEU A 203 -0.17 3.85 -13.37
N PRO A 204 0.08 3.97 -12.05
CA PRO A 204 0.78 2.94 -11.29
C PRO A 204 0.03 1.60 -11.29
N GLY A 205 -1.28 1.62 -11.03
CA GLY A 205 -2.09 0.39 -11.01
C GLY A 205 -2.17 -0.31 -12.38
N TYR A 206 -2.29 0.46 -13.46
CA TYR A 206 -2.20 -0.10 -14.82
C TYR A 206 -0.81 -0.70 -15.09
N ALA A 207 0.25 -0.02 -14.70
CA ALA A 207 1.61 -0.51 -14.90
C ALA A 207 1.87 -1.84 -14.16
N GLU A 208 1.35 -1.98 -12.95
CA GLU A 208 1.36 -3.24 -12.21
C GLU A 208 0.56 -4.33 -12.92
N SER A 209 -0.59 -3.98 -13.53
CA SER A 209 -1.42 -4.94 -14.27
C SER A 209 -0.75 -5.53 -15.51
N ILE A 210 0.20 -4.81 -16.11
CA ILE A 210 1.04 -5.29 -17.22
C ILE A 210 2.39 -5.87 -16.73
N GLY A 211 2.56 -6.09 -15.43
CA GLY A 211 3.73 -6.75 -14.85
C GLY A 211 4.94 -5.85 -14.58
N LEU A 212 4.76 -4.52 -14.45
CA LEU A 212 5.81 -3.64 -13.94
C LEU A 212 5.92 -3.80 -12.41
N SER A 213 7.14 -3.91 -11.88
CA SER A 213 7.37 -4.04 -10.43
C SER A 213 6.73 -2.87 -9.66
N VAL A 214 6.16 -3.14 -8.48
CA VAL A 214 5.49 -2.15 -7.62
C VAL A 214 6.37 -0.90 -7.36
N ASP A 215 7.68 -1.08 -7.14
CA ASP A 215 8.61 0.03 -6.93
C ASP A 215 8.72 0.93 -8.16
N LEU A 216 8.90 0.35 -9.35
CA LEU A 216 8.99 1.11 -10.60
C LEU A 216 7.64 1.74 -11.00
N SER A 217 6.52 1.07 -10.71
CA SER A 217 5.17 1.62 -10.87
C SER A 217 4.95 2.85 -10.00
N TYR A 218 5.46 2.86 -8.77
CA TYR A 218 5.47 4.04 -7.90
C TYR A 218 6.33 5.17 -8.49
N TYR A 219 7.51 4.85 -9.05
CA TYR A 219 8.36 5.84 -9.70
C TYR A 219 7.75 6.45 -10.97
N LEU A 220 6.78 5.81 -11.64
CA LEU A 220 6.11 6.40 -12.81
C LEU A 220 5.44 7.73 -12.49
N LEU A 221 4.79 7.85 -11.32
CA LEU A 221 4.18 9.11 -10.89
C LEU A 221 5.26 10.16 -10.58
N ALA A 222 6.39 9.75 -10.01
CA ALA A 222 7.53 10.63 -9.77
C ALA A 222 8.17 11.11 -11.09
N ILE A 223 8.32 10.23 -12.09
CA ILE A 223 8.81 10.58 -13.44
C ILE A 223 7.84 11.57 -14.09
N LEU A 224 6.54 11.28 -14.05
CA LEU A 224 5.51 12.16 -14.59
C LEU A 224 5.58 13.57 -13.96
N ASN A 225 5.64 13.66 -12.63
CA ASN A 225 5.77 14.93 -11.91
C ASN A 225 7.11 15.65 -12.20
N ALA A 226 8.21 14.90 -12.27
CA ALA A 226 9.53 15.45 -12.57
C ALA A 226 9.58 16.04 -13.99
N VAL A 227 8.99 15.36 -14.98
CA VAL A 227 8.95 15.87 -16.37
C VAL A 227 7.94 17.00 -16.51
N SER A 228 6.85 16.99 -15.74
CA SER A 228 5.89 18.09 -15.66
C SER A 228 6.52 19.42 -15.22
N LEU A 229 7.57 19.37 -14.38
CA LEU A 229 8.36 20.55 -14.03
C LEU A 229 8.89 21.27 -15.28
N PHE A 230 9.54 20.52 -16.18
CA PHE A 230 10.09 21.06 -17.42
C PHE A 230 8.99 21.53 -18.37
N GLY A 231 7.88 20.79 -18.43
CA GLY A 231 6.68 21.19 -19.17
C GLY A 231 6.13 22.54 -18.72
N ARG A 232 6.02 22.79 -17.41
CA ARG A 232 5.52 24.05 -16.86
C ARG A 232 6.41 25.24 -17.21
N LEU A 233 7.73 25.08 -17.09
CA LEU A 233 8.71 26.11 -17.42
C LEU A 233 8.76 26.40 -18.92
N PHE A 234 8.83 25.33 -19.74
CA PHE A 234 8.85 25.44 -21.19
C PHE A 234 7.53 26.02 -21.72
N GLY A 235 6.40 25.50 -21.29
CA GLY A 235 5.07 25.93 -21.70
C GLY A 235 4.81 27.40 -21.38
N GLY A 236 5.22 27.86 -20.19
CA GLY A 236 5.15 29.26 -19.81
C GLY A 236 5.98 30.16 -20.73
N ALA A 237 7.21 29.76 -21.08
CA ALA A 237 8.05 30.50 -22.01
C ALA A 237 7.55 30.45 -23.47
N ALA A 238 7.07 29.30 -23.91
CA ALA A 238 6.57 29.06 -25.27
C ALA A 238 5.27 29.85 -25.54
N ALA A 239 4.39 29.96 -24.53
CA ALA A 239 3.14 30.70 -24.61
C ALA A 239 3.33 32.20 -24.92
N ASP A 240 4.48 32.78 -24.55
CA ASP A 240 4.82 34.17 -24.87
C ASP A 240 5.18 34.37 -26.34
N ARG A 241 5.61 33.32 -27.04
CA ARG A 241 6.01 33.38 -28.47
C ARG A 241 4.97 32.81 -29.43
N LEU A 242 4.38 31.66 -29.08
CA LEU A 242 3.43 30.92 -29.92
C LEU A 242 1.97 31.36 -29.71
N GLY A 243 1.72 32.19 -28.70
CA GLY A 243 0.40 32.55 -28.24
C GLY A 243 -0.15 31.58 -27.19
N ARG A 244 -0.82 32.13 -26.18
CA ARG A 244 -1.23 31.39 -24.98
C ARG A 244 -2.32 30.35 -25.27
N ILE A 245 -3.35 30.72 -26.05
CA ILE A 245 -4.42 29.81 -26.44
C ILE A 245 -3.91 28.71 -27.39
N ASN A 246 -3.02 29.06 -28.33
CA ASN A 246 -2.42 28.07 -29.23
C ASN A 246 -1.59 27.04 -28.46
N THR A 247 -0.75 27.51 -27.55
CA THR A 247 0.10 26.63 -26.71
C THR A 247 -0.75 25.70 -25.85
N LEU A 248 -1.82 26.22 -25.24
CA LEU A 248 -2.77 25.41 -24.47
C LEU A 248 -3.47 24.37 -25.36
N SER A 249 -4.00 24.79 -26.50
CA SER A 249 -4.77 23.92 -27.41
C SER A 249 -3.93 22.77 -27.97
N VAL A 250 -2.70 23.06 -28.42
CA VAL A 250 -1.76 22.04 -28.91
C VAL A 250 -1.42 21.05 -27.80
N SER A 251 -1.15 21.54 -26.58
CA SER A 251 -0.79 20.67 -25.46
C SER A 251 -1.96 19.78 -25.04
N CYS A 252 -3.18 20.31 -25.02
CA CYS A 252 -4.39 19.52 -24.76
C CYS A 252 -4.61 18.44 -25.82
N ALA A 253 -4.43 18.77 -27.11
CA ALA A 253 -4.56 17.80 -28.20
C ALA A 253 -3.53 16.67 -28.08
N VAL A 254 -2.26 17.00 -27.79
CA VAL A 254 -1.21 16.00 -27.57
C VAL A 254 -1.51 15.12 -26.36
N CYS A 255 -1.99 15.69 -25.24
CA CYS A 255 -2.43 14.90 -24.09
C CYS A 255 -3.54 13.90 -24.44
N GLY A 256 -4.56 14.32 -25.21
CA GLY A 256 -5.63 13.45 -25.68
C GLY A 256 -5.11 12.30 -26.54
N ILE A 257 -4.24 12.59 -27.50
CA ILE A 257 -3.59 11.57 -28.35
C ILE A 257 -2.79 10.60 -27.49
N LEU A 258 -2.00 11.09 -26.52
CA LEU A 258 -1.21 10.23 -25.64
C LEU A 258 -2.10 9.29 -24.81
N ILE A 259 -3.23 9.79 -24.28
CA ILE A 259 -4.19 8.95 -23.54
C ILE A 259 -4.75 7.85 -24.46
N LEU A 260 -5.06 8.16 -25.72
CA LEU A 260 -5.49 7.14 -26.68
C LEU A 260 -4.37 6.13 -27.00
N CYS A 261 -3.13 6.59 -27.14
CA CYS A 261 -1.98 5.70 -27.31
C CYS A 261 -1.78 4.76 -26.11
N TRP A 262 -2.14 5.20 -24.89
CA TRP A 262 -2.03 4.39 -23.68
C TRP A 262 -2.80 3.06 -23.79
N LEU A 263 -3.94 3.04 -24.51
CA LEU A 263 -4.73 1.83 -24.75
C LEU A 263 -3.93 0.68 -25.38
N SER A 264 -2.88 0.99 -26.15
CA SER A 264 -2.06 0.01 -26.86
C SER A 264 -0.74 -0.33 -26.17
N ILE A 265 -0.37 0.38 -25.10
CA ILE A 265 0.91 0.19 -24.43
C ILE A 265 0.86 -1.07 -23.57
N ARG A 266 1.64 -2.09 -23.92
CA ARG A 266 1.81 -3.32 -23.12
C ARG A 266 3.27 -3.55 -22.67
N SER A 267 4.19 -2.68 -23.05
CA SER A 267 5.62 -2.80 -22.73
C SER A 267 6.04 -1.89 -21.58
N HIS A 268 7.00 -2.35 -20.77
CA HIS A 268 7.55 -1.55 -19.65
C HIS A 268 8.23 -0.26 -20.12
N GLY A 269 8.96 -0.30 -21.24
CA GLY A 269 9.55 0.90 -21.83
C GLY A 269 8.49 1.89 -22.35
N GLY A 270 7.41 1.37 -22.92
CA GLY A 270 6.31 2.19 -23.43
C GLY A 270 5.60 2.97 -22.34
N ILE A 271 5.36 2.36 -21.17
CA ILE A 271 4.64 3.03 -20.08
C ILE A 271 5.50 4.11 -19.41
N ILE A 272 6.82 3.92 -19.33
CA ILE A 272 7.77 4.94 -18.86
C ILE A 272 7.82 6.12 -19.83
N ALA A 273 7.90 5.84 -21.14
CA ALA A 273 7.89 6.87 -22.18
C ALA A 273 6.59 7.68 -22.16
N PHE A 274 5.45 7.01 -21.99
CA PHE A 274 4.15 7.65 -21.81
C PHE A 274 4.13 8.57 -20.58
N ALA A 275 4.59 8.09 -19.42
CA ALA A 275 4.65 8.87 -18.18
C ALA A 275 5.44 10.18 -18.37
N ALA A 276 6.60 10.10 -19.04
CA ALA A 276 7.43 11.26 -19.33
C ALA A 276 6.76 12.24 -20.31
N LEU A 277 6.29 11.75 -21.46
CA LEU A 277 5.66 12.59 -22.48
C LEU A 277 4.36 13.24 -21.97
N PHE A 278 3.50 12.46 -21.33
CA PHE A 278 2.27 12.96 -20.74
C PHE A 278 2.56 13.96 -19.62
N GLY A 279 3.57 13.69 -18.77
CA GLY A 279 4.04 14.62 -17.75
C GLY A 279 4.43 15.98 -18.34
N PHE A 280 5.20 16.00 -19.43
CA PHE A 280 5.62 17.22 -20.12
C PHE A 280 4.43 18.05 -20.61
N PHE A 281 3.55 17.47 -21.42
CA PHE A 281 2.44 18.21 -22.04
C PHE A 281 1.35 18.58 -21.03
N SER A 282 1.03 17.71 -20.06
CA SER A 282 0.12 18.07 -18.96
C SER A 282 0.69 19.20 -18.09
N GLY A 283 2.02 19.26 -17.93
CA GLY A 283 2.70 20.39 -17.29
C GLY A 283 2.46 21.71 -18.01
N ILE A 284 2.50 21.72 -19.35
CA ILE A 284 2.19 22.93 -20.14
C ILE A 284 0.73 23.35 -19.90
N VAL A 285 -0.21 22.41 -19.92
CA VAL A 285 -1.64 22.69 -19.67
C VAL A 285 -1.82 23.37 -18.30
N ILE A 286 -1.24 22.80 -17.25
CA ILE A 286 -1.33 23.33 -15.87
C ILE A 286 -0.71 24.73 -15.74
N ALA A 287 0.41 24.99 -16.41
CA ALA A 287 1.07 26.31 -16.35
C ALA A 287 0.32 27.41 -17.11
N VAL A 288 -0.28 27.08 -18.25
CA VAL A 288 -0.80 28.09 -19.19
C VAL A 288 -2.28 28.39 -18.97
N PHE A 289 -3.10 27.43 -18.50
CA PHE A 289 -4.55 27.66 -18.33
C PHE A 289 -4.89 28.87 -17.44
N PRO A 290 -4.22 29.14 -16.30
CA PRO A 290 -4.59 30.27 -15.44
C PRO A 290 -4.30 31.61 -16.13
N ALA A 291 -3.21 31.65 -16.91
CA ALA A 291 -2.83 32.83 -17.67
C ALA A 291 -3.85 33.13 -18.78
N THR A 292 -4.40 32.10 -19.41
CA THR A 292 -5.45 32.25 -20.43
C THR A 292 -6.76 32.77 -19.82
N ILE A 293 -7.17 32.31 -18.63
CA ILE A 293 -8.37 32.83 -17.95
C ILE A 293 -8.15 34.28 -17.50
N ALA A 294 -6.94 34.61 -17.03
CA ALA A 294 -6.61 35.96 -16.62
C ALA A 294 -6.60 36.98 -17.80
N MET A 295 -6.59 36.53 -19.05
CA MET A 295 -6.69 37.41 -20.23
C MET A 295 -8.10 37.83 -20.59
N THR A 296 -9.10 37.02 -20.25
CA THR A 296 -10.50 37.32 -20.56
C THR A 296 -11.08 38.33 -19.57
N ALA A 297 -10.41 38.56 -18.44
CA ALA A 297 -10.79 39.57 -17.45
C ALA A 297 -10.51 40.99 -18.01
N PRO A 298 -11.52 41.88 -18.04
CA PRO A 298 -11.37 43.22 -18.63
C PRO A 298 -10.49 44.14 -17.78
N GLN A 299 -10.42 43.91 -16.46
CA GLN A 299 -9.63 44.70 -15.51
C GLN A 299 -8.80 43.80 -14.60
N SER A 300 -7.62 44.26 -14.19
CA SER A 300 -6.68 43.49 -13.37
C SER A 300 -7.24 43.11 -12.00
N ASN A 301 -8.06 43.98 -11.39
CA ASN A 301 -8.74 43.72 -10.12
C ASN A 301 -9.89 42.68 -10.21
N GLN A 302 -10.27 42.25 -11.41
CA GLN A 302 -11.30 41.22 -11.63
C GLN A 302 -10.71 39.83 -11.91
N ILE A 303 -9.40 39.73 -12.13
CA ILE A 303 -8.70 38.46 -12.47
C ILE A 303 -9.01 37.37 -11.42
N GLY A 304 -9.01 37.72 -10.13
CA GLY A 304 -9.30 36.76 -9.06
C GLY A 304 -10.70 36.18 -9.12
N SER A 305 -11.72 36.99 -9.44
CA SER A 305 -13.11 36.50 -9.58
C SER A 305 -13.25 35.58 -10.80
N TYR A 306 -12.66 35.94 -11.94
CA TYR A 306 -12.69 35.09 -13.15
C TYR A 306 -11.99 33.76 -12.91
N LEU A 307 -10.79 33.79 -12.32
CA LEU A 307 -10.02 32.59 -12.02
C LEU A 307 -10.71 31.72 -10.96
N GLY A 308 -11.27 32.32 -9.91
CA GLY A 308 -12.00 31.60 -8.86
C GLY A 308 -13.27 30.92 -9.37
N MET A 309 -14.07 31.60 -10.20
CA MET A 309 -15.27 31.01 -10.82
C MET A 309 -14.89 29.83 -11.75
N ALA A 310 -13.85 30.00 -12.57
CA ALA A 310 -13.37 28.92 -13.45
C ALA A 310 -12.86 27.70 -12.64
N LEU A 311 -12.01 27.93 -11.62
CA LEU A 311 -11.51 26.87 -10.74
C LEU A 311 -12.63 26.18 -9.96
N GLY A 312 -13.68 26.90 -9.55
CA GLY A 312 -14.86 26.32 -8.91
C GLY A 312 -15.58 25.31 -9.82
N VAL A 313 -15.72 25.63 -11.11
CA VAL A 313 -16.31 24.73 -12.12
C VAL A 313 -15.39 23.54 -12.38
N TYR A 314 -14.07 23.76 -12.50
CA TYR A 314 -13.10 22.67 -12.66
C TYR A 314 -13.04 21.75 -11.44
N GLY A 315 -13.38 22.25 -10.24
CA GLY A 315 -13.52 21.43 -9.04
C GLY A 315 -14.53 20.30 -9.20
N ILE A 316 -15.61 20.53 -9.97
CA ILE A 316 -16.61 19.48 -10.28
C ILE A 316 -16.00 18.40 -11.16
N ALA A 317 -15.17 18.76 -12.15
CA ALA A 317 -14.44 17.79 -12.97
C ALA A 317 -13.48 16.95 -12.10
N GLY A 318 -12.73 17.58 -11.21
CA GLY A 318 -11.85 16.87 -10.27
C GLY A 318 -12.61 15.93 -9.32
N LEU A 319 -13.77 16.36 -8.83
CA LEU A 319 -14.61 15.58 -7.90
C LEU A 319 -15.26 14.36 -8.57
N THR A 320 -15.64 14.47 -9.85
CA THR A 320 -16.42 13.43 -10.54
C THR A 320 -15.55 12.53 -11.42
N GLY A 321 -14.49 13.05 -12.05
CA GLY A 321 -13.71 12.31 -13.04
C GLY A 321 -13.07 11.06 -12.48
N THR A 322 -12.22 11.20 -11.45
CA THR A 322 -11.46 10.07 -10.91
C THR A 322 -12.32 9.00 -10.24
N PRO A 323 -13.42 9.30 -9.51
CA PRO A 323 -14.32 8.26 -9.00
C PRO A 323 -15.10 7.52 -10.11
N ILE A 324 -15.56 8.22 -11.16
CA ILE A 324 -16.22 7.57 -12.31
C ILE A 324 -15.27 6.57 -12.96
N THR A 325 -14.02 6.99 -13.22
CA THR A 325 -12.99 6.10 -13.76
C THR A 325 -12.73 4.91 -12.82
N GLY A 326 -12.75 5.12 -11.50
CA GLY A 326 -12.55 4.05 -10.52
C GLY A 326 -13.68 3.04 -10.50
N ALA A 327 -14.93 3.50 -10.59
CA ALA A 327 -16.09 2.65 -10.74
C ALA A 327 -15.99 1.79 -12.03
N MET A 328 -15.56 2.39 -13.14
CA MET A 328 -15.33 1.64 -14.39
C MET A 328 -14.26 0.54 -14.23
N VAL A 329 -13.14 0.82 -13.56
CA VAL A 329 -12.12 -0.21 -13.32
C VAL A 329 -12.66 -1.34 -12.43
N SER A 330 -13.45 -0.99 -11.40
CA SER A 330 -14.07 -1.97 -10.50
C SER A 330 -15.09 -2.86 -11.19
N ASP A 331 -15.98 -2.27 -12.01
CA ASP A 331 -17.10 -3.00 -12.62
C ASP A 331 -16.65 -3.87 -13.81
N TYR A 332 -15.74 -3.35 -14.64
CA TYR A 332 -15.28 -4.03 -15.85
C TYR A 332 -14.01 -4.87 -15.64
N GLY A 333 -13.35 -4.76 -14.47
CA GLY A 333 -12.13 -5.51 -14.14
C GLY A 333 -10.92 -5.20 -15.02
N THR A 334 -10.99 -4.17 -15.87
CA THR A 334 -9.93 -3.75 -16.80
C THR A 334 -9.83 -2.23 -16.84
N TYR A 335 -8.64 -1.72 -17.19
CA TYR A 335 -8.41 -0.28 -17.32
C TYR A 335 -8.87 0.30 -18.66
N GLN A 336 -9.28 -0.54 -19.61
CA GLN A 336 -9.59 -0.11 -20.98
C GLN A 336 -10.79 0.85 -21.04
N PRO A 337 -11.94 0.59 -20.39
CA PRO A 337 -13.06 1.54 -20.36
C PRO A 337 -12.70 2.87 -19.69
N ALA A 338 -11.88 2.80 -18.63
CA ALA A 338 -11.37 3.97 -17.90
C ALA A 338 -10.47 4.86 -18.77
N ILE A 339 -9.57 4.26 -19.56
CA ILE A 339 -8.68 4.98 -20.47
C ILE A 339 -9.46 5.55 -21.66
N THR A 340 -10.41 4.79 -22.23
CA THR A 340 -11.27 5.28 -23.32
C THR A 340 -12.12 6.46 -22.87
N PHE A 341 -12.73 6.39 -21.69
CA PHE A 341 -13.47 7.49 -21.09
C PHE A 341 -12.61 8.76 -20.94
N ALA A 342 -11.35 8.59 -20.51
CA ALA A 342 -10.42 9.71 -20.41
C ALA A 342 -9.97 10.27 -21.77
N GLY A 343 -9.83 9.42 -22.80
CA GLY A 343 -9.40 9.84 -24.14
C GLY A 343 -10.53 10.43 -24.99
N LEU A 344 -11.77 9.95 -24.79
CA LEU A 344 -12.97 10.27 -25.56
C LEU A 344 -14.17 10.43 -24.61
N PRO A 345 -14.26 11.55 -23.86
CA PRO A 345 -15.35 11.76 -22.89
C PRO A 345 -16.76 11.83 -23.50
N PHE A 346 -16.91 11.70 -24.83
CA PHE A 346 -18.19 11.79 -25.56
C PHE A 346 -18.39 10.72 -26.64
N GLU A 347 -17.52 9.72 -26.79
CA GLU A 347 -17.76 8.67 -27.79
C GLU A 347 -18.64 7.56 -27.19
N ASP A 348 -19.96 7.79 -27.27
CA ASP A 348 -20.97 6.75 -27.12
C ASP A 348 -21.14 6.02 -28.45
N LYS A 349 -20.16 5.18 -28.78
CA LYS A 349 -20.19 4.21 -29.88
C LYS A 349 -19.34 3.02 -29.48
N ASP A 350 -19.92 2.13 -28.66
CA ASP A 350 -19.64 0.68 -28.58
C ASP A 350 -20.17 0.04 -27.29
N ALA A 351 -21.10 0.69 -26.58
CA ALA A 351 -21.92 0.02 -25.56
C ALA A 351 -22.95 -0.97 -26.16
N ASN A 352 -23.00 -1.14 -27.50
CA ASN A 352 -24.05 -1.88 -28.21
C ASN A 352 -23.62 -3.20 -28.90
N GLU A 353 -22.35 -3.60 -28.89
CA GLU A 353 -21.96 -4.93 -29.42
C GLU A 353 -21.72 -6.00 -28.36
N LEU A 354 -21.54 -5.64 -27.09
CA LEU A 354 -21.42 -6.59 -25.97
C LEU A 354 -22.71 -6.81 -25.17
N SER A 355 -23.82 -6.14 -25.54
CA SER A 355 -25.10 -6.16 -24.81
C SER A 355 -26.19 -7.06 -25.43
N LYS A 356 -25.89 -7.87 -26.45
CA LYS A 356 -26.89 -8.73 -27.14
C LYS A 356 -27.49 -9.89 -26.32
N THR A 357 -27.32 -9.92 -24.99
CA THR A 357 -27.96 -10.92 -24.12
C THR A 357 -28.52 -10.29 -22.84
N SER A 358 -29.47 -9.36 -22.93
CA SER A 358 -30.48 -9.04 -21.89
C SER A 358 -31.54 -8.05 -22.43
N PRO A 359 -32.81 -8.15 -22.03
CA PRO A 359 -33.90 -7.32 -22.58
C PRO A 359 -33.85 -5.87 -22.06
N PRO A 360 -34.48 -4.93 -22.80
CA PRO A 360 -34.34 -3.50 -22.56
C PRO A 360 -35.38 -3.02 -21.57
N ASP A 361 -34.95 -2.36 -20.50
CA ASP A 361 -35.67 -1.28 -19.81
C ASP A 361 -34.80 -0.83 -18.61
N THR A 362 -34.13 0.32 -18.72
CA THR A 362 -34.07 1.40 -17.70
C THR A 362 -32.98 2.42 -18.07
N VAL A 363 -33.42 3.65 -18.30
CA VAL A 363 -32.65 4.87 -18.56
C VAL A 363 -31.71 5.20 -17.38
N ILE A 364 -30.49 5.65 -17.69
CA ILE A 364 -29.44 6.04 -16.72
C ILE A 364 -29.89 7.27 -15.92
N LEU A 365 -30.51 7.02 -14.77
CA LEU A 365 -30.57 7.90 -13.62
C LEU A 365 -29.76 7.22 -12.52
N VAL A 366 -28.78 7.94 -11.97
CA VAL A 366 -27.95 7.50 -10.84
C VAL A 366 -28.85 7.09 -9.67
N ASN A 367 -29.05 5.79 -9.49
CA ASN A 367 -29.85 5.23 -8.43
C ASN A 367 -28.92 4.62 -7.37
N TRP A 368 -28.73 5.35 -6.27
CA TRP A 368 -28.14 4.84 -5.04
C TRP A 368 -29.10 3.83 -4.41
N ARG A 369 -29.07 2.55 -4.83
CA ARG A 369 -29.68 1.42 -4.10
C ARG A 369 -29.26 0.06 -4.69
N ARG A 370 -28.77 -0.80 -3.79
CA ARG A 370 -28.65 -2.28 -3.82
C ARG A 370 -29.01 -3.02 -5.12
N ALA A 371 -28.13 -3.93 -5.53
CA ALA A 371 -28.48 -5.18 -6.22
C ALA A 371 -27.35 -6.24 -6.12
N PRO A 372 -27.66 -7.54 -6.30
CA PRO A 372 -27.08 -8.66 -5.53
C PRO A 372 -26.23 -9.66 -6.36
N TYR A 373 -25.48 -10.52 -5.67
CA TYR A 373 -24.75 -11.65 -6.24
C TYR A 373 -25.54 -12.96 -6.14
N HIS A 374 -25.88 -13.59 -7.28
CA HIS A 374 -26.17 -15.02 -7.45
C HIS A 374 -25.73 -15.41 -8.88
N CYS A 375 -24.66 -16.18 -9.06
CA CYS A 375 -24.51 -17.65 -9.01
C CYS A 375 -24.82 -18.35 -10.35
N ALA A 376 -23.82 -19.10 -10.88
CA ALA A 376 -23.88 -20.45 -11.47
C ALA A 376 -23.14 -20.66 -12.82
N GLY A 377 -22.11 -21.51 -12.78
CA GLY A 377 -22.08 -22.81 -13.50
C GLY A 377 -22.08 -22.90 -15.04
N ALA A 378 -20.94 -23.41 -15.55
CA ALA A 378 -20.75 -24.33 -16.71
C ALA A 378 -20.69 -23.75 -18.14
N PRO A 379 -20.15 -24.49 -19.15
CA PRO A 379 -19.05 -25.48 -19.18
C PRO A 379 -17.93 -25.11 -20.18
N ALA A 380 -16.80 -25.82 -20.10
CA ALA A 380 -15.72 -25.76 -21.08
C ALA A 380 -16.12 -26.40 -22.41
N ILE A 381 -15.86 -25.71 -23.52
CA ILE A 381 -15.93 -26.27 -24.88
C ILE A 381 -14.53 -26.17 -25.47
N HIS A 382 -13.87 -27.34 -25.57
CA HIS A 382 -12.65 -27.54 -26.34
C HIS A 382 -13.03 -28.11 -27.71
N GLU A 383 -12.55 -27.50 -28.78
CA GLU A 383 -12.32 -28.20 -30.05
C GLU A 383 -10.92 -27.87 -30.60
N PRO A 384 -10.34 -28.78 -31.41
CA PRO A 384 -8.89 -28.92 -31.55
C PRO A 384 -8.37 -28.29 -32.84
N VAL A 385 -7.15 -27.76 -32.78
CA VAL A 385 -6.36 -27.45 -33.99
C VAL A 385 -5.33 -28.54 -34.18
N SER A 386 -5.49 -29.28 -35.27
CA SER A 386 -4.56 -30.28 -35.80
C SER A 386 -3.26 -29.62 -36.24
N SER A 387 -2.12 -30.17 -35.83
CA SER A 387 -0.80 -29.90 -36.43
C SER A 387 0.10 -31.12 -36.26
N THR A 388 0.22 -31.85 -37.36
CA THR A 388 1.12 -32.97 -37.62
C THR A 388 2.58 -32.64 -37.29
N ILE A 389 3.21 -33.42 -36.39
CA ILE A 389 4.67 -33.52 -36.30
C ILE A 389 5.08 -34.99 -36.22
N ILE A 390 6.08 -35.29 -37.04
CA ILE A 390 6.65 -36.56 -37.46
C ILE A 390 7.34 -37.31 -36.30
N ALA A 391 7.11 -38.61 -36.21
CA ALA A 391 7.76 -39.52 -35.27
C ALA A 391 9.17 -39.92 -35.73
N ILE A 392 10.15 -39.85 -34.82
CA ILE A 392 11.45 -40.53 -34.90
C ILE A 392 11.68 -41.23 -33.55
N PRO A 393 11.95 -42.55 -33.48
CA PRO A 393 12.21 -43.23 -32.22
C PRO A 393 13.70 -43.20 -31.90
N LEU A 394 14.08 -42.75 -30.71
CA LEU A 394 15.41 -43.03 -30.16
C LEU A 394 15.31 -43.53 -28.71
N ILE A 395 15.62 -44.81 -28.60
CA ILE A 395 15.91 -45.59 -27.40
C ILE A 395 17.07 -44.93 -26.65
N LEU A 396 16.99 -44.77 -25.32
CA LEU A 396 18.12 -44.89 -24.37
C LEU A 396 17.59 -44.93 -22.91
N ARG A 397 17.98 -45.97 -22.17
CA ARG A 397 17.72 -46.20 -20.73
C ARG A 397 18.58 -45.28 -19.84
N PRO A 398 18.13 -44.87 -18.65
CA PRO A 398 19.04 -44.35 -17.62
C PRO A 398 19.68 -45.51 -16.81
N PRO A 399 20.95 -45.38 -16.36
CA PRO A 399 21.58 -46.37 -15.51
C PRO A 399 21.20 -46.17 -14.04
N SER A 400 21.13 -47.29 -13.32
CA SER A 400 20.95 -47.43 -11.88
C SER A 400 22.12 -46.82 -11.11
N PHE A 401 21.86 -45.88 -10.21
CA PHE A 401 22.79 -45.45 -9.16
C PHE A 401 22.52 -46.25 -7.87
N ALA A 402 23.52 -46.97 -7.39
CA ALA A 402 23.52 -47.64 -6.09
C ALA A 402 23.71 -46.61 -4.97
N PRO A 403 23.10 -46.80 -3.78
CA PRO A 403 23.30 -45.90 -2.65
C PRO A 403 24.68 -46.14 -2.03
N VAL A 404 25.48 -45.08 -1.93
CA VAL A 404 26.69 -45.05 -1.09
C VAL A 404 26.23 -44.84 0.36
N VAL A 405 26.35 -45.88 1.18
CA VAL A 405 26.18 -45.79 2.63
C VAL A 405 27.51 -45.28 3.20
N ILE A 406 27.52 -44.02 3.67
CA ILE A 406 28.62 -43.49 4.48
C ILE A 406 28.26 -43.73 5.94
N ASP A 407 28.96 -44.68 6.56
CA ASP A 407 28.93 -44.90 8.01
C ASP A 407 29.55 -43.68 8.72
N PHE A 408 28.72 -42.89 9.43
CA PHE A 408 29.21 -41.89 10.37
C PHE A 408 29.19 -42.49 11.78
N ALA A 409 30.38 -42.76 12.31
CA ALA A 409 30.57 -43.02 13.73
C ALA A 409 30.13 -41.78 14.55
N PRO A 410 29.39 -41.94 15.66
CA PRO A 410 28.90 -40.81 16.44
C PRO A 410 30.01 -40.30 17.36
N THR A 411 30.76 -39.29 16.94
CA THR A 411 31.43 -38.38 17.90
C THR A 411 30.41 -37.32 18.30
N SER A 412 29.75 -37.55 19.44
CA SER A 412 28.76 -36.65 20.04
C SER A 412 29.32 -35.22 20.18
N PHE A 413 28.68 -34.27 19.51
CA PHE A 413 28.74 -32.86 19.87
C PHE A 413 28.16 -32.74 21.29
N ASP A 414 28.88 -32.09 22.19
CA ASP A 414 28.35 -31.77 23.52
C ASP A 414 27.39 -30.57 23.34
N LEU A 415 26.25 -30.81 22.69
CA LEU A 415 25.20 -29.80 22.43
C LEU A 415 24.60 -29.33 23.76
N LEU A 416 24.86 -30.06 24.85
CA LEU A 416 24.49 -29.84 26.25
C LEU A 416 24.79 -28.45 26.83
N LYS A 417 25.47 -27.56 26.10
CA LYS A 417 25.71 -26.16 26.49
C LYS A 417 25.49 -25.15 25.36
N SER A 418 24.80 -25.52 24.29
CA SER A 418 24.54 -24.61 23.18
C SER A 418 23.52 -23.55 23.57
N ARG A 419 23.69 -22.36 23.00
CA ARG A 419 22.86 -21.17 23.25
C ARG A 419 21.98 -20.88 22.05
N SER A 420 20.89 -20.17 22.28
CA SER A 420 20.05 -19.66 21.20
C SER A 420 19.55 -18.25 21.48
N LEU A 421 19.23 -17.52 20.42
CA LEU A 421 18.49 -16.27 20.49
C LEU A 421 17.26 -16.37 19.59
N ILE A 422 16.09 -16.13 20.16
CA ILE A 422 14.84 -16.04 19.42
C ILE A 422 14.46 -14.56 19.30
N LEU A 423 14.37 -14.10 18.05
CA LEU A 423 13.94 -12.75 17.67
C LEU A 423 12.42 -12.67 17.79
N VAL A 424 11.97 -12.09 18.89
CA VAL A 424 10.56 -11.75 19.11
C VAL A 424 10.37 -10.30 18.68
N GLY A 425 9.99 -10.13 17.41
CA GLY A 425 9.81 -8.82 16.79
C GLY A 425 8.69 -7.97 17.44
N GLY A 426 8.24 -6.93 16.72
CA GLY A 426 7.22 -5.99 17.20
C GLY A 426 5.87 -6.61 17.57
N PHE A 427 4.87 -5.77 17.87
CA PHE A 427 3.55 -6.15 18.43
C PHE A 427 2.68 -7.14 17.63
N GLY A 428 3.18 -7.79 16.58
CA GLY A 428 2.44 -8.79 15.81
C GLY A 428 1.21 -8.24 15.11
N THR A 429 1.25 -6.97 14.67
CA THR A 429 0.08 -6.22 14.18
C THR A 429 -0.62 -6.86 12.98
N ARG A 430 0.13 -7.58 12.13
CA ARG A 430 -0.40 -8.29 10.96
C ARG A 430 -1.24 -9.52 11.30
N LEU A 431 -1.12 -10.05 12.51
CA LEU A 431 -1.89 -11.20 13.01
C LEU A 431 -3.10 -10.76 13.87
N ARG A 432 -3.38 -9.45 13.94
CA ARG A 432 -4.60 -8.95 14.58
C ARG A 432 -5.83 -9.54 13.90
N PRO A 433 -6.92 -9.80 14.65
CA PRO A 433 -7.19 -9.38 16.03
C PRO A 433 -6.57 -10.23 17.14
N LEU A 434 -5.98 -11.39 16.84
CA LEU A 434 -5.48 -12.33 17.87
C LEU A 434 -4.42 -11.70 18.78
N THR A 435 -3.54 -10.88 18.19
CA THR A 435 -2.44 -10.24 18.90
C THR A 435 -2.85 -8.99 19.72
N LEU A 436 -4.15 -8.69 19.79
CA LEU A 436 -4.70 -7.71 20.74
C LEU A 436 -4.85 -8.31 22.14
N THR A 437 -5.08 -9.63 22.24
CA THR A 437 -5.26 -10.33 23.52
C THR A 437 -3.95 -10.94 24.01
N LEU A 438 -3.21 -11.64 23.14
CA LEU A 438 -1.96 -12.31 23.49
C LEU A 438 -0.79 -11.83 22.63
N PRO A 439 0.43 -11.70 23.18
CA PRO A 439 1.63 -11.52 22.38
C PRO A 439 1.75 -12.63 21.31
N LYS A 440 2.22 -12.27 20.12
CA LYS A 440 2.34 -13.21 18.97
C LYS A 440 2.98 -14.56 19.34
N PRO A 441 4.09 -14.64 20.11
CA PRO A 441 4.71 -15.93 20.44
C PRO A 441 3.82 -16.86 21.29
N LEU A 442 2.83 -16.30 21.98
CA LEU A 442 1.90 -17.05 22.83
C LEU A 442 0.64 -17.48 22.08
N VAL A 443 0.35 -16.93 20.90
CA VAL A 443 -0.79 -17.37 20.08
C VAL A 443 -0.59 -18.84 19.74
N GLU A 444 -1.61 -19.67 19.97
CA GLU A 444 -1.50 -21.11 19.77
C GLU A 444 -1.57 -21.47 18.30
N PHE A 445 -0.52 -22.10 17.80
CA PHE A 445 -0.48 -22.74 16.50
C PHE A 445 -0.54 -24.25 16.70
N ALA A 446 -1.58 -24.90 16.17
CA ALA A 446 -1.83 -26.32 16.38
C ALA A 446 -1.90 -26.71 17.89
N ASN A 447 -2.78 -26.04 18.63
CA ASN A 447 -3.08 -26.26 20.06
C ASN A 447 -1.88 -26.06 21.03
N ARG A 448 -0.81 -25.41 20.55
CA ARG A 448 0.39 -25.12 21.35
C ARG A 448 0.89 -23.71 21.01
N PRO A 449 1.34 -22.90 21.98
CA PRO A 449 1.93 -21.59 21.70
C PRO A 449 3.05 -21.66 20.66
N MET A 450 3.11 -20.72 19.72
CA MET A 450 4.12 -20.69 18.66
C MET A 450 5.55 -20.84 19.20
N ILE A 451 5.87 -20.15 20.30
CA ILE A 451 7.19 -20.19 20.93
C ILE A 451 7.55 -21.59 21.47
N LEU A 452 6.54 -22.35 21.90
CA LEU A 452 6.75 -23.67 22.50
C LEU A 452 7.30 -24.66 21.47
N HIS A 453 6.91 -24.56 20.20
CA HIS A 453 7.45 -25.39 19.12
C HIS A 453 8.96 -25.19 18.96
N GLN A 454 9.44 -23.97 19.13
CA GLN A 454 10.86 -23.63 19.05
C GLN A 454 11.61 -24.08 20.30
N VAL A 455 11.11 -23.75 21.50
CA VAL A 455 11.74 -24.10 22.78
C VAL A 455 11.90 -25.62 22.93
N GLU A 456 10.85 -26.40 22.65
CA GLU A 456 10.91 -27.85 22.72
C GLU A 456 11.93 -28.43 21.73
N SER A 457 11.95 -27.92 20.50
CA SER A 457 12.87 -28.40 19.46
C SER A 457 14.34 -28.03 19.78
N LEU A 458 14.58 -26.84 20.35
CA LEU A 458 15.90 -26.42 20.82
C LEU A 458 16.37 -27.26 22.01
N ALA A 459 15.49 -27.50 22.99
CA ALA A 459 15.79 -28.36 24.14
C ALA A 459 16.09 -29.80 23.71
N ALA A 460 15.32 -30.35 22.77
CA ALA A 460 15.56 -31.67 22.19
C ALA A 460 16.89 -31.74 21.42
N ALA A 461 17.35 -30.61 20.88
CA ALA A 461 18.68 -30.48 20.27
C ALA A 461 19.80 -30.24 21.31
N GLY A 462 19.50 -30.13 22.59
CA GLY A 462 20.47 -29.97 23.68
C GLY A 462 20.72 -28.54 24.14
N VAL A 463 20.05 -27.54 23.57
CA VAL A 463 20.21 -26.11 23.95
C VAL A 463 19.73 -25.89 25.38
N THR A 464 20.57 -25.28 26.22
CA THR A 464 20.27 -25.01 27.63
C THR A 464 19.88 -23.57 27.91
N ASP A 465 20.42 -22.62 27.14
CA ASP A 465 20.25 -21.19 27.37
C ASP A 465 19.59 -20.53 26.15
N ILE A 466 18.42 -19.95 26.35
CA ILE A 466 17.61 -19.32 25.31
C ILE A 466 17.44 -17.84 25.66
N VAL A 467 17.87 -16.96 24.76
CA VAL A 467 17.64 -15.52 24.88
C VAL A 467 16.44 -15.13 24.04
N LEU A 468 15.45 -14.49 24.66
CA LEU A 468 14.32 -13.88 23.95
C LEU A 468 14.59 -12.40 23.77
N ALA A 469 14.89 -12.00 22.54
CA ALA A 469 15.02 -10.60 22.15
C ALA A 469 13.62 -10.01 21.95
N VAL A 470 13.20 -9.11 22.83
CA VAL A 470 11.82 -8.60 22.90
C VAL A 470 11.80 -7.07 23.00
N ASN A 471 10.79 -6.42 22.41
CA ASN A 471 10.61 -4.96 22.57
C ASN A 471 9.99 -4.58 23.92
N TYR A 472 9.25 -5.49 24.55
CA TYR A 472 8.61 -5.28 25.83
C TYR A 472 8.44 -6.62 26.54
N ARG A 473 8.32 -6.57 27.87
CA ARG A 473 8.25 -7.76 28.73
C ARG A 473 6.86 -7.89 29.37
N PRO A 474 5.85 -8.42 28.65
CA PRO A 474 4.52 -8.62 29.22
C PRO A 474 4.56 -9.72 30.30
N ASP A 475 3.91 -9.46 31.44
CA ASP A 475 3.88 -10.38 32.60
C ASP A 475 3.33 -11.76 32.23
N VAL A 476 2.33 -11.81 31.35
CA VAL A 476 1.73 -13.05 30.83
C VAL A 476 2.79 -13.93 30.15
N MET A 477 3.72 -13.33 29.40
CA MET A 477 4.80 -14.06 28.74
C MET A 477 5.85 -14.55 29.73
N VAL A 478 6.19 -13.75 30.75
CA VAL A 478 7.10 -14.18 31.82
C VAL A 478 6.53 -15.38 32.57
N ALA A 479 5.24 -15.35 32.93
CA ALA A 479 4.58 -16.45 33.61
C ALA A 479 4.53 -17.73 32.76
N ALA A 480 4.18 -17.61 31.48
CA ALA A 480 4.13 -18.74 30.55
C ALA A 480 5.52 -19.38 30.35
N LEU A 481 6.57 -18.58 30.18
CA LEU A 481 7.91 -19.08 29.90
C LEU A 481 8.56 -19.75 31.10
N LYS A 482 8.32 -19.28 32.34
CA LYS A 482 8.78 -19.97 33.56
C LYS A 482 8.34 -21.42 33.63
N LYS A 483 7.08 -21.69 33.25
CA LYS A 483 6.55 -23.05 33.17
C LYS A 483 7.36 -23.90 32.18
N TYR A 484 7.78 -23.33 31.06
CA TYR A 484 8.56 -24.03 30.04
C TYR A 484 10.03 -24.19 30.41
N GLU A 485 10.61 -23.25 31.16
CA GLU A 485 11.95 -23.42 31.76
C GLU A 485 12.02 -24.70 32.59
N GLU A 486 11.06 -24.87 33.51
CA GLU A 486 10.96 -26.05 34.37
C GLU A 486 10.65 -27.33 33.57
N GLN A 487 9.71 -27.25 32.62
CA GLN A 487 9.26 -28.42 31.86
C GLN A 487 10.35 -28.99 30.93
N TYR A 488 11.15 -28.14 30.30
CA TYR A 488 12.17 -28.55 29.32
C TYR A 488 13.59 -28.45 29.87
N ASN A 489 13.76 -28.07 31.14
CA ASN A 489 15.05 -27.89 31.79
C ASN A 489 15.99 -26.94 31.00
N VAL A 490 15.44 -25.79 30.58
CA VAL A 490 16.15 -24.72 29.88
C VAL A 490 16.07 -23.42 30.68
N LYS A 491 17.04 -22.53 30.50
CA LYS A 491 17.03 -21.18 31.05
C LYS A 491 16.63 -20.19 29.95
N ILE A 492 15.61 -19.38 30.22
CA ILE A 492 15.06 -18.39 29.28
C ILE A 492 15.30 -16.98 29.82
N GLU A 493 16.15 -16.22 29.15
CA GLU A 493 16.52 -14.86 29.54
C GLU A 493 15.95 -13.82 28.56
N PHE A 494 15.42 -12.71 29.09
CA PHE A 494 14.88 -11.64 28.25
C PHE A 494 15.96 -10.60 27.94
N SER A 495 16.20 -10.37 26.67
CA SER A 495 16.96 -9.22 26.17
C SER A 495 15.96 -8.16 25.71
N VAL A 496 15.68 -7.18 26.57
CA VAL A 496 14.68 -6.14 26.29
C VAL A 496 15.33 -4.99 25.53
N GLU A 497 14.88 -4.76 24.30
CA GLU A 497 15.27 -3.61 23.49
C GLU A 497 14.51 -2.36 23.91
N SER A 498 15.22 -1.31 24.34
CA SER A 498 14.62 -0.01 24.66
C SER A 498 14.25 0.80 23.42
N GLU A 499 14.96 0.58 22.32
CA GLU A 499 14.77 1.20 21.02
C GLU A 499 14.86 0.11 19.94
N PRO A 500 14.18 0.23 18.79
CA PRO A 500 14.22 -0.79 17.75
C PRO A 500 15.61 -0.85 17.09
N LEU A 501 16.41 -1.87 17.41
CA LEU A 501 17.80 -2.01 16.92
C LEU A 501 17.92 -2.87 15.64
N GLY A 502 16.79 -3.24 15.02
CA GLY A 502 16.77 -4.09 13.82
C GLY A 502 16.93 -5.57 14.15
N THR A 503 17.31 -6.39 13.17
CA THR A 503 17.47 -7.85 13.34
C THR A 503 18.85 -8.26 13.86
N ALA A 504 19.88 -7.43 13.66
CA ALA A 504 21.23 -7.70 14.19
C ALA A 504 21.47 -7.09 15.58
N GLY A 505 20.84 -5.95 15.88
CA GLY A 505 20.97 -5.26 17.17
C GLY A 505 20.74 -6.13 18.41
N PRO A 506 19.66 -6.93 18.49
CA PRO A 506 19.45 -7.86 19.61
C PRO A 506 20.57 -8.87 19.83
N LEU A 507 21.28 -9.31 18.79
CA LEU A 507 22.43 -10.20 18.95
C LEU A 507 23.56 -9.48 19.70
N LYS A 508 23.80 -8.21 19.37
CA LYS A 508 24.81 -7.39 20.05
C LYS A 508 24.41 -7.06 21.48
N LEU A 509 23.13 -6.79 21.73
CA LEU A 509 22.61 -6.55 23.07
C LEU A 509 22.78 -7.77 23.99
N ALA A 510 22.62 -8.97 23.42
CA ALA A 510 22.80 -10.26 24.10
C ALA A 510 24.26 -10.77 24.12
N GLU A 511 25.25 -9.95 23.73
CA GLU A 511 26.66 -10.36 23.59
C GLU A 511 27.24 -11.01 24.85
N LYS A 512 26.84 -10.56 26.05
CA LYS A 512 27.31 -11.16 27.31
C LYS A 512 26.91 -12.62 27.49
N ILE A 513 25.77 -13.02 26.91
CA ILE A 513 25.24 -14.38 26.99
C ILE A 513 25.76 -15.19 25.80
N LEU A 514 25.61 -14.66 24.59
CA LEU A 514 25.99 -15.32 23.34
C LEU A 514 27.50 -15.40 23.14
N GLY A 515 28.29 -14.51 23.73
CA GLY A 515 29.76 -14.46 23.64
C GLY A 515 30.49 -14.96 24.89
N LYS A 516 29.81 -15.66 25.81
CA LYS A 516 30.42 -16.20 27.04
C LYS A 516 31.55 -17.21 26.78
N ASP A 517 31.41 -18.00 25.72
CA ASP A 517 32.44 -18.91 25.19
C ASP A 517 32.33 -18.98 23.65
N ASP A 518 33.27 -19.68 23.01
CA ASP A 518 33.39 -19.81 21.55
C ASP A 518 32.41 -20.81 20.91
N THR A 519 31.45 -21.38 21.67
CA THR A 519 30.47 -22.30 21.08
C THR A 519 29.50 -21.57 20.14
N PRO A 520 29.16 -22.16 18.97
CA PRO A 520 28.15 -21.59 18.08
C PRO A 520 26.78 -21.50 18.76
N PHE A 521 25.97 -20.53 18.34
CA PHE A 521 24.61 -20.34 18.85
C PHE A 521 23.58 -20.26 17.72
N PHE A 522 22.36 -20.70 18.01
CA PHE A 522 21.25 -20.61 17.07
C PHE A 522 20.59 -19.24 17.12
N VAL A 523 20.09 -18.76 15.98
CA VAL A 523 19.25 -17.56 15.91
C VAL A 523 18.01 -17.88 15.11
N LEU A 524 16.84 -17.49 15.62
CA LEU A 524 15.55 -17.84 15.03
C LEU A 524 14.59 -16.67 15.01
N ASN A 525 13.79 -16.56 13.96
CA ASN A 525 12.61 -15.72 13.96
C ASN A 525 11.47 -16.41 14.72
N SER A 526 10.84 -15.71 15.66
CA SER A 526 9.76 -16.25 16.52
C SER A 526 8.49 -16.65 15.76
N ASP A 527 8.33 -16.23 14.52
CA ASP A 527 7.14 -16.49 13.70
C ASP A 527 7.31 -17.56 12.62
N VAL A 528 8.49 -18.15 12.54
CA VAL A 528 8.74 -19.29 11.67
C VAL A 528 8.26 -20.56 12.35
N ILE A 529 7.48 -21.36 11.61
CA ILE A 529 7.11 -22.72 11.99
C ILE A 529 7.57 -23.67 10.88
N CYS A 530 8.35 -24.67 11.25
CA CYS A 530 8.90 -25.67 10.33
C CYS A 530 9.28 -26.97 11.04
N GLU A 531 9.81 -27.94 10.29
CA GLU A 531 10.51 -29.09 10.86
C GLU A 531 11.95 -28.69 11.20
N TYR A 532 12.19 -28.27 12.44
CA TYR A 532 13.47 -27.70 12.86
C TYR A 532 14.64 -28.70 12.76
N PRO A 533 15.66 -28.45 11.90
CA PRO A 533 16.74 -29.42 11.65
C PRO A 533 17.96 -29.18 12.57
N PHE A 534 17.78 -28.73 13.81
CA PHE A 534 18.87 -28.16 14.63
C PHE A 534 20.09 -29.08 14.80
N LYS A 535 19.88 -30.38 14.99
CA LYS A 535 20.99 -31.34 15.11
C LYS A 535 21.80 -31.46 13.81
N GLN A 536 21.10 -31.64 12.69
CA GLN A 536 21.72 -31.71 11.35
C GLN A 536 22.41 -30.40 10.98
N LEU A 537 21.80 -29.27 11.35
CA LEU A 537 22.34 -27.94 11.13
C LEU A 537 23.62 -27.72 11.93
N ALA A 538 23.68 -28.16 13.19
CA ALA A 538 24.88 -28.09 14.02
C ALA A 538 26.02 -28.96 13.48
N ASP A 539 25.70 -30.21 13.09
CA ASP A 539 26.67 -31.13 12.50
C ASP A 539 27.25 -30.56 11.19
N PHE A 540 26.38 -29.98 10.35
CA PHE A 540 26.77 -29.32 9.11
C PHE A 540 27.65 -28.09 9.34
N HIS A 541 27.27 -27.22 10.28
CA HIS A 541 28.02 -26.01 10.61
C HIS A 541 29.43 -26.35 11.11
N LYS A 542 29.52 -27.35 11.98
CA LYS A 542 30.81 -27.87 12.47
C LYS A 542 31.67 -28.45 11.36
N ALA A 543 31.08 -29.12 10.37
CA ALA A 543 31.82 -29.77 9.30
C ALA A 543 32.58 -28.76 8.41
N HIS A 544 32.00 -27.57 8.16
CA HIS A 544 32.67 -26.55 7.37
C HIS A 544 33.50 -25.55 8.20
N GLY A 545 33.12 -25.28 9.46
CA GLY A 545 33.91 -24.49 10.42
C GLY A 545 34.04 -22.98 10.12
N ASP A 546 33.29 -22.48 9.14
CA ASP A 546 33.23 -21.04 8.80
C ASP A 546 32.24 -20.28 9.72
N GLU A 547 32.19 -18.95 9.61
CA GLU A 547 31.55 -18.05 10.58
C GLU A 547 30.02 -18.23 10.73
N GLY A 548 29.30 -18.67 9.70
CA GLY A 548 27.84 -18.82 9.81
C GLY A 548 27.20 -19.77 8.79
N THR A 549 26.03 -20.28 9.17
CA THR A 549 25.14 -21.02 8.28
C THR A 549 23.71 -20.46 8.33
N ILE A 550 23.10 -20.26 7.17
CA ILE A 550 21.71 -19.84 6.99
C ILE A 550 20.89 -21.04 6.52
N VAL A 551 19.76 -21.30 7.17
CA VAL A 551 18.78 -22.26 6.66
C VAL A 551 17.99 -21.62 5.53
N VAL A 552 17.87 -22.32 4.40
CA VAL A 552 17.14 -21.85 3.22
C VAL A 552 16.03 -22.83 2.86
N THR A 553 14.94 -22.32 2.29
CA THR A 553 13.87 -23.17 1.76
C THR A 553 13.50 -22.75 0.35
N LYS A 554 12.88 -23.65 -0.41
CA LYS A 554 12.45 -23.38 -1.78
C LYS A 554 11.00 -22.93 -1.79
N VAL A 555 10.73 -21.81 -2.45
CA VAL A 555 9.37 -21.28 -2.65
C VAL A 555 9.13 -20.92 -4.10
N ASP A 556 7.90 -21.05 -4.56
CA ASP A 556 7.53 -20.67 -5.94
C ASP A 556 7.61 -19.15 -6.14
N GLU A 557 7.27 -18.38 -5.10
CA GLU A 557 7.21 -16.91 -5.14
C GLU A 557 8.20 -16.28 -4.13
N PRO A 558 9.44 -15.98 -4.54
CA PRO A 558 10.50 -15.52 -3.64
C PRO A 558 10.50 -14.01 -3.36
N SER A 559 9.67 -13.21 -4.06
CA SER A 559 9.68 -11.74 -4.04
C SER A 559 9.52 -11.09 -2.66
N LYS A 560 8.96 -11.82 -1.68
CA LYS A 560 8.72 -11.34 -0.31
C LYS A 560 9.88 -11.58 0.65
N TYR A 561 10.90 -12.32 0.23
CA TYR A 561 11.94 -12.85 1.11
C TYR A 561 13.35 -12.54 0.58
N GLY A 562 14.37 -12.70 1.43
CA GLY A 562 15.76 -12.65 1.00
C GLY A 562 16.17 -13.92 0.25
N VAL A 563 16.66 -13.77 -0.97
CA VAL A 563 17.10 -14.88 -1.84
C VAL A 563 18.60 -15.12 -1.68
N VAL A 564 18.97 -16.39 -1.55
CA VAL A 564 20.34 -16.84 -1.40
C VAL A 564 20.86 -17.38 -2.73
N VAL A 565 21.97 -16.83 -3.21
CA VAL A 565 22.67 -17.30 -4.41
C VAL A 565 23.94 -18.02 -3.99
N HIS A 566 24.13 -19.26 -4.45
CA HIS A 566 25.34 -20.03 -4.16
C HIS A 566 26.50 -19.61 -5.06
N LYS A 567 27.71 -19.78 -4.54
CA LYS A 567 28.94 -19.62 -5.30
C LYS A 567 29.00 -20.69 -6.39
N PRO A 568 29.34 -20.34 -7.64
CA PRO A 568 29.51 -21.33 -8.70
C PRO A 568 30.48 -22.43 -8.26
N ASN A 569 30.11 -23.69 -8.50
CA ASN A 569 30.89 -24.89 -8.17
C ASN A 569 31.16 -25.12 -6.67
N HIS A 570 30.42 -24.47 -5.76
CA HIS A 570 30.47 -24.79 -4.33
C HIS A 570 29.11 -25.30 -3.85
N PRO A 571 29.05 -26.43 -3.10
CA PRO A 571 27.77 -27.04 -2.70
C PRO A 571 26.89 -26.13 -1.83
N SER A 572 27.48 -25.40 -0.89
CA SER A 572 26.73 -24.61 0.11
C SER A 572 27.19 -23.17 0.34
N ARG A 573 28.33 -22.73 -0.21
CA ARG A 573 28.85 -21.38 0.09
C ARG A 573 28.02 -20.34 -0.65
N ILE A 574 27.67 -19.27 0.04
CA ILE A 574 26.86 -18.19 -0.50
C ILE A 574 27.76 -17.20 -1.26
N ASP A 575 27.33 -16.80 -2.45
CA ASP A 575 27.98 -15.78 -3.30
C ASP A 575 27.44 -14.37 -3.00
N ARG A 576 26.12 -14.27 -2.88
CA ARG A 576 25.42 -13.04 -2.55
C ARG A 576 24.06 -13.33 -1.94
N PHE A 577 23.64 -12.40 -1.09
CA PHE A 577 22.32 -12.35 -0.48
C PHE A 577 21.56 -11.20 -1.13
N VAL A 578 20.36 -11.46 -1.65
CA VAL A 578 19.53 -10.44 -2.31
C VAL A 578 18.22 -10.32 -1.54
N GLU A 579 18.11 -9.29 -0.70
CA GLU A 579 16.90 -9.03 0.08
C GLU A 579 15.76 -8.56 -0.84
N LYS A 580 14.63 -9.29 -0.85
CA LYS A 580 13.40 -8.96 -1.59
C LYS A 580 13.68 -8.57 -3.05
N PRO A 581 14.19 -9.51 -3.86
CA PRO A 581 14.64 -9.21 -5.21
C PRO A 581 13.44 -8.83 -6.09
N VAL A 582 13.65 -7.78 -6.89
CA VAL A 582 12.65 -7.29 -7.87
C VAL A 582 12.60 -8.19 -9.12
N GLU A 583 13.72 -8.81 -9.47
CA GLU A 583 13.84 -9.79 -10.55
C GLU A 583 14.01 -11.20 -9.98
N PHE A 584 13.65 -12.23 -10.74
CA PHE A 584 13.86 -13.61 -10.30
C PHE A 584 15.36 -13.93 -10.25
N VAL A 585 15.93 -13.96 -9.05
CA VAL A 585 17.33 -14.32 -8.80
C VAL A 585 17.47 -15.82 -8.48
N GLY A 586 16.44 -16.41 -7.88
CA GLY A 586 16.41 -17.81 -7.45
C GLY A 586 15.21 -18.06 -6.54
N ASN A 587 14.91 -19.34 -6.32
CA ASN A 587 13.78 -19.78 -5.49
C ASN A 587 14.18 -20.20 -4.07
N ARG A 588 15.47 -20.13 -3.72
CA ARG A 588 15.98 -20.41 -2.37
C ARG A 588 15.94 -19.14 -1.53
N ILE A 589 15.05 -19.13 -0.56
CA ILE A 589 14.85 -18.00 0.34
C ILE A 589 15.41 -18.29 1.73
N ASN A 590 15.78 -17.24 2.44
CA ASN A 590 16.11 -17.28 3.86
C ASN A 590 14.90 -17.79 4.68
N ALA A 591 15.10 -18.87 5.42
CA ALA A 591 14.06 -19.50 6.25
C ALA A 591 13.94 -18.86 7.64
N GLY A 592 14.76 -17.87 8.00
CA GLY A 592 14.73 -17.20 9.30
C GLY A 592 15.32 -18.03 10.44
N ILE A 593 16.19 -19.00 10.12
CA ILE A 593 16.91 -19.84 11.09
C ILE A 593 18.39 -19.84 10.72
N TYR A 594 19.24 -19.62 11.72
CA TYR A 594 20.67 -19.46 11.55
C TYR A 594 21.43 -20.19 12.65
N ILE A 595 22.68 -20.55 12.37
CA ILE A 595 23.68 -20.91 13.37
C ILE A 595 24.94 -20.09 13.10
N LEU A 596 25.45 -19.40 14.11
CA LEU A 596 26.51 -18.41 13.99
C LEU A 596 27.59 -18.63 15.04
N ASN A 597 28.84 -18.35 14.68
CA ASN A 597 29.94 -18.28 15.62
C ASN A 597 29.93 -16.95 16.38
N PRO A 598 30.38 -16.91 17.66
CA PRO A 598 30.48 -15.68 18.46
C PRO A 598 31.30 -14.56 17.82
N SER A 599 32.19 -14.85 16.87
CA SER A 599 32.94 -13.85 16.11
C SER A 599 32.04 -12.85 15.39
N VAL A 600 30.83 -13.26 14.97
CA VAL A 600 29.87 -12.40 14.28
C VAL A 600 29.48 -11.18 15.11
N LEU A 601 29.49 -11.30 16.45
CA LEU A 601 29.11 -10.23 17.37
C LEU A 601 30.07 -9.04 17.33
N LYS A 602 31.30 -9.25 16.84
CA LYS A 602 32.31 -8.19 16.64
C LYS A 602 32.01 -7.34 15.40
N ARG A 603 31.22 -7.87 14.46
CA ARG A 603 30.81 -7.16 13.23
C ARG A 603 29.61 -6.25 13.45
N ILE A 604 28.90 -6.43 14.57
CA ILE A 604 27.63 -5.74 14.85
C ILE A 604 27.89 -4.60 15.83
N GLU A 605 27.54 -3.39 15.41
CA GLU A 605 27.52 -2.21 16.28
C GLU A 605 26.18 -2.11 17.00
N LEU A 606 26.16 -1.55 18.21
CA LEU A 606 24.93 -1.35 18.98
C LEU A 606 24.14 -0.13 18.45
N ARG A 607 23.62 -0.28 17.22
CA ARG A 607 22.78 0.68 16.51
C ARG A 607 21.75 -0.08 15.68
N PRO A 608 20.68 0.58 15.18
CA PRO A 608 19.77 -0.03 14.23
C PRO A 608 20.52 -0.64 13.05
N THR A 609 20.50 -1.97 12.97
CA THR A 609 21.28 -2.77 12.01
C THR A 609 20.47 -4.00 11.59
N SER A 610 20.36 -4.25 10.29
CA SER A 610 19.76 -5.48 9.75
C SER A 610 20.84 -6.52 9.48
N ILE A 611 20.64 -7.74 9.97
CA ILE A 611 21.58 -8.84 9.75
C ILE A 611 21.64 -9.19 8.25
N GLU A 612 20.51 -9.09 7.55
CA GLU A 612 20.35 -9.40 6.13
C GLU A 612 20.99 -8.37 5.21
N GLN A 613 21.03 -7.10 5.61
CA GLN A 613 21.52 -5.99 4.78
C GLN A 613 22.99 -5.61 5.05
N GLU A 614 23.48 -5.84 6.27
CA GLU A 614 24.84 -5.42 6.67
C GLU A 614 25.72 -6.62 7.04
N THR A 615 25.27 -7.45 7.98
CA THR A 615 26.09 -8.52 8.55
C THR A 615 26.33 -9.67 7.57
N PHE A 616 25.29 -10.26 6.98
CA PHE A 616 25.44 -11.37 6.04
C PHE A 616 26.24 -10.97 4.80
N PRO A 617 25.99 -9.81 4.14
CA PRO A 617 26.85 -9.37 3.03
C PRO A 617 28.33 -9.24 3.41
N ALA A 618 28.65 -8.82 4.64
CA ALA A 618 30.03 -8.76 5.12
C ALA A 618 30.67 -10.16 5.26
N ILE A 619 29.96 -11.12 5.85
CA ILE A 619 30.45 -12.51 5.99
C ILE A 619 30.58 -13.18 4.62
N VAL A 620 29.64 -12.93 3.71
CA VAL A 620 29.66 -13.42 2.32
C VAL A 620 30.88 -12.89 1.56
N LYS A 621 31.21 -11.61 1.72
CA LYS A 621 32.39 -11.00 1.07
C LYS A 621 33.70 -11.69 1.46
N GLU A 622 33.77 -12.23 2.68
CA GLU A 622 34.90 -13.00 3.19
C GLU A 622 34.80 -14.51 2.89
N GLY A 623 33.69 -14.95 2.27
CA GLY A 623 33.46 -16.32 1.89
C GLY A 623 33.18 -17.27 3.06
N GLN A 624 32.71 -16.74 4.19
CA GLN A 624 32.51 -17.49 5.44
C GLN A 624 31.04 -17.84 5.76
N LEU A 625 30.14 -17.65 4.79
CA LEU A 625 28.70 -17.91 4.98
C LEU A 625 28.22 -19.06 4.09
N HIS A 626 27.55 -20.03 4.70
CA HIS A 626 27.01 -21.22 4.05
C HIS A 626 25.48 -21.26 4.13
N SER A 627 24.85 -21.94 3.19
CA SER A 627 23.43 -22.26 3.19
C SER A 627 23.20 -23.74 3.53
N PHE A 628 22.10 -24.01 4.21
CA PHE A 628 21.60 -25.35 4.53
C PHE A 628 20.16 -25.47 4.01
N ASP A 629 19.92 -26.33 3.02
CA ASP A 629 18.58 -26.54 2.45
C ASP A 629 17.69 -27.27 3.49
N LEU A 630 16.59 -26.64 3.89
CA LEU A 630 15.59 -27.20 4.80
C LEU A 630 14.77 -28.29 4.10
N GLU A 631 14.73 -29.47 4.70
CA GLU A 631 13.82 -30.53 4.30
C GLU A 631 12.49 -30.41 5.08
N GLY A 632 11.38 -30.72 4.42
CA GLY A 632 10.06 -30.70 5.05
C GLY A 632 9.28 -29.40 4.80
N PHE A 633 8.34 -29.10 5.71
CA PHE A 633 7.48 -27.91 5.57
C PHE A 633 8.09 -26.69 6.25
N TRP A 634 7.75 -25.51 5.73
CA TRP A 634 8.13 -24.22 6.30
C TRP A 634 7.02 -23.20 6.07
N MET A 635 6.78 -22.34 7.06
CA MET A 635 5.87 -21.21 6.93
C MET A 635 6.27 -20.06 7.87
N ASP A 636 6.24 -18.84 7.35
CA ASP A 636 6.17 -17.60 8.14
C ASP A 636 4.71 -17.36 8.56
N VAL A 637 4.43 -17.54 9.84
CA VAL A 637 3.10 -17.34 10.43
C VAL A 637 2.92 -15.87 10.80
N GLY A 638 3.01 -15.01 9.78
CA GLY A 638 2.98 -13.55 9.86
C GLY A 638 1.59 -12.93 9.97
N GLN A 639 0.60 -13.56 9.32
CA GLN A 639 -0.74 -13.02 9.06
C GLN A 639 -1.77 -14.16 8.96
N PRO A 640 -3.09 -13.90 9.09
CA PRO A 640 -4.11 -14.95 9.17
C PRO A 640 -4.15 -15.92 7.99
N LYS A 641 -3.93 -15.42 6.76
CA LYS A 641 -3.90 -16.27 5.56
C LYS A 641 -2.76 -17.29 5.62
N ASP A 642 -1.60 -16.86 6.09
CA ASP A 642 -0.40 -17.68 6.20
C ASP A 642 -0.48 -18.59 7.42
N PHE A 643 -1.13 -18.15 8.50
CA PHE A 643 -1.49 -19.00 9.63
C PHE A 643 -2.33 -20.21 9.20
N LEU A 644 -3.41 -19.99 8.44
CA LEU A 644 -4.24 -21.09 7.93
C LEU A 644 -3.48 -21.98 6.94
N SER A 645 -2.64 -21.41 6.09
CA SER A 645 -1.83 -22.17 5.13
C SER A 645 -0.74 -23.00 5.82
N GLY A 646 -0.09 -22.41 6.82
CA GLY A 646 0.85 -23.09 7.72
C GLY A 646 0.18 -24.24 8.45
N THR A 647 -1.03 -24.05 8.96
CA THR A 647 -1.78 -25.15 9.60
C THR A 647 -2.00 -26.31 8.63
N CYS A 648 -2.39 -26.05 7.37
CA CYS A 648 -2.51 -27.11 6.37
C CYS A 648 -1.19 -27.87 6.14
N LEU A 649 -0.08 -27.14 6.01
CA LEU A 649 1.25 -27.74 5.80
C LEU A 649 1.70 -28.54 7.02
N TYR A 650 1.51 -28.01 8.22
CA TYR A 650 1.83 -28.68 9.47
C TYR A 650 1.05 -29.98 9.63
N LEU A 651 -0.28 -29.95 9.44
CA LEU A 651 -1.12 -31.15 9.50
C LEU A 651 -0.71 -32.19 8.44
N THR A 652 -0.35 -31.74 7.24
CA THR A 652 0.18 -32.62 6.20
C THR A 652 1.51 -33.26 6.60
N SER A 653 2.39 -32.51 7.27
CA SER A 653 3.64 -33.04 7.82
C SER A 653 3.41 -34.09 8.90
N LEU A 654 2.40 -33.89 9.75
CA LEU A 654 2.00 -34.87 10.77
C LEU A 654 1.45 -36.15 10.14
N ALA A 655 0.69 -36.02 9.05
CA ALA A 655 0.16 -37.17 8.30
C ALA A 655 1.29 -37.98 7.66
N LYS A 656 2.28 -37.32 7.04
CA LYS A 656 3.47 -37.98 6.49
C LYS A 656 4.26 -38.76 7.55
N ARG A 657 4.25 -38.28 8.79
CA ARG A 657 4.93 -38.91 9.94
C ARG A 657 4.04 -39.92 10.70
N ASN A 658 2.82 -40.18 10.22
CA ASN A 658 1.83 -41.03 10.91
C ASN A 658 1.64 -40.63 12.39
N SER A 659 1.56 -39.33 12.65
CA SER A 659 1.43 -38.81 14.02
C SER A 659 0.08 -39.17 14.64
N LYS A 660 0.12 -39.58 15.92
CA LYS A 660 -1.07 -39.84 16.74
C LYS A 660 -1.87 -38.59 17.11
N LEU A 661 -1.33 -37.40 16.81
CA LEU A 661 -2.03 -36.13 17.04
C LEU A 661 -3.19 -35.94 16.07
N LEU A 662 -3.16 -36.57 14.89
CA LEU A 662 -4.26 -36.50 13.94
C LEU A 662 -5.37 -37.46 14.36
N SER A 663 -6.61 -37.00 14.22
CA SER A 663 -7.78 -37.85 14.41
C SER A 663 -7.84 -38.93 13.31
N PRO A 664 -8.09 -40.20 13.67
CA PRO A 664 -8.23 -41.26 12.69
C PRO A 664 -9.34 -40.97 11.68
N SER A 665 -9.14 -41.34 10.41
CA SER A 665 -10.18 -41.21 9.39
C SER A 665 -11.39 -42.13 9.63
N SER A 666 -11.29 -43.08 10.58
CA SER A 666 -12.40 -43.93 11.02
C SER A 666 -13.38 -43.22 11.95
N GLU A 667 -13.02 -42.05 12.50
CA GLU A 667 -13.91 -41.27 13.35
C GLU A 667 -15.13 -40.78 12.55
N PRO A 668 -16.37 -40.93 13.06
CA PRO A 668 -17.59 -40.70 12.28
C PRO A 668 -17.77 -39.24 11.85
N PHE A 669 -17.11 -38.29 12.52
CA PHE A 669 -17.16 -36.86 12.21
C PHE A 669 -16.07 -36.40 11.23
N VAL A 670 -15.04 -37.22 10.97
CA VAL A 670 -13.93 -36.87 10.08
C VAL A 670 -14.33 -37.16 8.63
N HIS A 671 -14.51 -36.10 7.85
CA HIS A 671 -14.99 -36.17 6.47
C HIS A 671 -13.88 -35.78 5.46
N GLY A 672 -12.73 -36.44 5.60
CA GLY A 672 -11.59 -36.36 4.67
C GLY A 672 -10.49 -35.36 5.05
N GLY A 673 -9.27 -35.67 4.62
CA GLY A 673 -8.05 -34.91 4.91
C GLY A 673 -7.60 -34.97 6.37
N ASN A 674 -6.76 -34.02 6.77
CA ASN A 674 -6.12 -34.01 8.08
C ASN A 674 -6.95 -33.20 9.09
N VAL A 675 -7.27 -33.82 10.23
CA VAL A 675 -8.01 -33.17 11.32
C VAL A 675 -7.27 -33.43 12.63
N MET A 676 -7.15 -32.40 13.45
CA MET A 676 -6.58 -32.50 14.79
C MET A 676 -7.61 -31.99 15.80
N VAL A 677 -7.93 -32.82 16.79
CA VAL A 677 -8.93 -32.53 17.82
C VAL A 677 -8.30 -32.72 19.17
N ASP A 678 -8.40 -31.70 20.03
CA ASP A 678 -8.00 -31.84 21.42
C ASP A 678 -8.91 -32.83 22.17
N PRO A 679 -8.36 -33.70 23.05
CA PRO A 679 -9.16 -34.69 23.78
C PRO A 679 -10.28 -34.12 24.64
N THR A 680 -10.20 -32.85 25.04
CA THR A 680 -11.23 -32.18 25.86
C THR A 680 -12.37 -31.60 25.03
N ALA A 681 -12.24 -31.56 23.70
CA ALA A 681 -13.27 -31.04 22.81
C ALA A 681 -14.47 -32.00 22.72
N LYS A 682 -15.66 -31.43 22.57
CA LYS A 682 -16.92 -32.16 22.43
C LYS A 682 -17.48 -31.94 21.04
N ILE A 683 -17.72 -33.01 20.30
CA ILE A 683 -18.24 -32.97 18.94
C ILE A 683 -19.64 -33.57 18.90
N GLY A 684 -20.58 -32.82 18.33
CA GLY A 684 -21.97 -33.22 18.14
C GLY A 684 -22.15 -34.30 17.06
N LYS A 685 -23.38 -34.79 16.94
CA LYS A 685 -23.76 -35.81 15.96
C LYS A 685 -23.77 -35.24 14.55
N ASN A 686 -23.54 -36.10 13.56
CA ASN A 686 -23.65 -35.76 12.13
C ASN A 686 -22.75 -34.59 11.65
N CYS A 687 -21.66 -34.30 12.37
CA CYS A 687 -20.69 -33.30 11.95
C CYS A 687 -19.88 -33.75 10.72
N ARG A 688 -19.42 -32.78 9.92
CA ARG A 688 -18.49 -33.01 8.81
C ARG A 688 -17.26 -32.13 8.97
N ILE A 689 -16.19 -32.70 9.49
CA ILE A 689 -14.96 -31.99 9.85
C ILE A 689 -13.84 -32.39 8.91
N GLY A 690 -13.23 -31.41 8.25
CA GLY A 690 -12.10 -31.59 7.34
C GLY A 690 -12.40 -31.10 5.91
N PRO A 691 -11.35 -31.00 5.06
CA PRO A 691 -9.93 -31.20 5.40
C PRO A 691 -9.30 -30.01 6.14
N ASN A 692 -8.18 -30.26 6.82
CA ASN A 692 -7.27 -29.28 7.44
C ASN A 692 -7.92 -28.47 8.57
N VAL A 693 -8.40 -29.16 9.60
CA VAL A 693 -9.06 -28.51 10.74
C VAL A 693 -8.28 -28.77 12.02
N VAL A 694 -8.13 -27.73 12.85
CA VAL A 694 -7.62 -27.83 14.23
C VAL A 694 -8.72 -27.39 15.19
N ILE A 695 -9.00 -28.24 16.18
CA ILE A 695 -9.95 -27.97 17.26
C ILE A 695 -9.18 -27.95 18.58
N GLY A 696 -9.20 -26.80 19.25
CA GLY A 696 -8.51 -26.55 20.50
C GLY A 696 -9.19 -27.15 21.73
N PRO A 697 -8.59 -26.93 22.92
CA PRO A 697 -9.13 -27.46 24.16
C PRO A 697 -10.48 -26.85 24.52
N ASN A 698 -11.33 -27.65 25.16
CA ASN A 698 -12.66 -27.30 25.67
C ASN A 698 -13.63 -26.75 24.61
N VAL A 699 -13.34 -26.95 23.31
CA VAL A 699 -14.21 -26.51 22.23
C VAL A 699 -15.45 -27.39 22.18
N VAL A 700 -16.61 -26.77 21.98
CA VAL A 700 -17.89 -27.47 21.81
C VAL A 700 -18.41 -27.23 20.40
N VAL A 701 -18.54 -28.30 19.63
CA VAL A 701 -19.12 -28.30 18.28
C VAL A 701 -20.50 -28.94 18.35
N GLY A 702 -21.53 -28.19 17.94
CA GLY A 702 -22.93 -28.62 17.92
C GLY A 702 -23.24 -29.62 16.80
N ASP A 703 -24.49 -30.06 16.73
CA ASP A 703 -24.89 -31.10 15.79
C ASP A 703 -24.90 -30.58 14.34
N GLY A 704 -24.48 -31.43 13.39
CA GLY A 704 -24.55 -31.10 11.96
C GLY A 704 -23.61 -29.99 11.48
N VAL A 705 -22.62 -29.59 12.29
CA VAL A 705 -21.65 -28.54 11.93
C VAL A 705 -20.70 -29.01 10.84
N ARG A 706 -20.32 -28.10 9.95
CA ARG A 706 -19.29 -28.31 8.91
C ARG A 706 -18.08 -27.42 9.13
N LEU A 707 -16.90 -28.02 9.24
CA LEU A 707 -15.62 -27.33 9.44
C LEU A 707 -14.64 -27.68 8.32
N GLN A 708 -13.99 -26.68 7.72
CA GLN A 708 -12.99 -26.92 6.66
C GLN A 708 -11.90 -25.84 6.66
N ARG A 709 -10.61 -26.23 6.59
CA ARG A 709 -9.48 -25.27 6.55
C ARG A 709 -9.61 -24.20 7.65
N CYS A 710 -9.87 -24.60 8.89
CA CYS A 710 -10.14 -23.66 9.97
C CYS A 710 -9.47 -24.06 11.28
N VAL A 711 -9.33 -23.09 12.17
CA VAL A 711 -8.74 -23.28 13.50
C VAL A 711 -9.74 -22.74 14.53
N LEU A 712 -10.12 -23.57 15.49
CA LEU A 712 -10.96 -23.20 16.62
C LEU A 712 -10.06 -23.13 17.86
N LEU A 713 -9.88 -21.94 18.42
CA LEU A 713 -9.08 -21.75 19.64
C LEU A 713 -9.85 -22.15 20.89
N GLU A 714 -9.18 -22.11 22.04
CA GLU A 714 -9.67 -22.61 23.32
C GLU A 714 -11.05 -22.03 23.70
N ASN A 715 -11.88 -22.87 24.32
CA ASN A 715 -13.18 -22.50 24.91
C ASN A 715 -14.21 -21.96 23.89
N THR A 716 -13.98 -22.19 22.60
CA THR A 716 -14.93 -21.76 21.56
C THR A 716 -16.14 -22.67 21.47
N LYS A 717 -17.26 -22.11 21.03
CA LYS A 717 -18.53 -22.84 20.84
C LYS A 717 -19.04 -22.62 19.45
N VAL A 718 -19.21 -23.68 18.66
CA VAL A 718 -19.84 -23.62 17.34
C VAL A 718 -21.19 -24.29 17.46
N LYS A 719 -22.29 -23.55 17.38
CA LYS A 719 -23.64 -24.10 17.55
C LYS A 719 -24.09 -24.88 16.31
N ASP A 720 -25.21 -25.59 16.47
CA ASP A 720 -25.78 -26.52 15.49
C ASP A 720 -25.87 -25.95 14.06
N HIS A 721 -25.54 -26.81 13.09
CA HIS A 721 -25.66 -26.56 11.65
C HIS A 721 -24.86 -25.37 11.10
N ALA A 722 -23.92 -24.81 11.87
CA ALA A 722 -23.01 -23.78 11.39
C ALA A 722 -22.01 -24.32 10.34
N TRP A 723 -21.56 -23.44 9.45
CA TRP A 723 -20.51 -23.69 8.48
C TRP A 723 -19.32 -22.76 8.76
N VAL A 724 -18.14 -23.31 9.00
CA VAL A 724 -16.91 -22.54 9.19
C VAL A 724 -15.85 -23.01 8.20
N LYS A 725 -15.42 -22.13 7.30
CA LYS A 725 -14.44 -22.48 6.26
C LYS A 725 -13.37 -21.42 6.08
N SER A 726 -12.09 -21.76 6.08
CA SER A 726 -11.01 -20.76 5.93
C SER A 726 -11.14 -19.65 6.99
N THR A 727 -11.24 -20.03 8.27
CA THR A 727 -11.54 -19.10 9.37
C THR A 727 -10.72 -19.46 10.61
N ILE A 728 -10.32 -18.46 11.38
CA ILE A 728 -9.76 -18.63 12.72
C ILE A 728 -10.79 -18.10 13.73
N VAL A 729 -11.33 -18.98 14.57
CA VAL A 729 -12.26 -18.62 15.64
C VAL A 729 -11.43 -18.41 16.91
N GLY A 730 -11.29 -17.15 17.32
CA GLY A 730 -10.51 -16.73 18.49
C GLY A 730 -11.07 -17.25 19.81
N TRP A 731 -10.28 -17.15 20.89
CA TRP A 731 -10.62 -17.71 22.20
C TRP A 731 -11.99 -17.27 22.70
N ASN A 732 -12.64 -18.13 23.50
CA ASN A 732 -13.92 -17.84 24.17
C ASN A 732 -15.07 -17.43 23.24
N SER A 733 -14.91 -17.55 21.93
CA SER A 733 -15.87 -17.07 20.95
C SER A 733 -16.99 -18.08 20.68
N SER A 734 -18.14 -17.57 20.26
CA SER A 734 -19.34 -18.34 19.97
C SER A 734 -19.82 -18.08 18.54
N VAL A 735 -20.02 -19.13 17.76
CA VAL A 735 -20.60 -19.09 16.41
C VAL A 735 -22.04 -19.59 16.49
N GLY A 736 -22.99 -18.75 16.08
CA GLY A 736 -24.43 -19.01 16.15
C GLY A 736 -24.91 -20.19 15.29
N LYS A 737 -26.15 -20.62 15.54
CA LYS A 737 -26.80 -21.69 14.76
C LYS A 737 -26.96 -21.24 13.32
N TRP A 738 -26.74 -22.13 12.36
CA TRP A 738 -26.84 -21.81 10.92
C TRP A 738 -25.95 -20.65 10.44
N ALA A 739 -25.01 -20.18 11.28
CA ALA A 739 -24.09 -19.12 10.89
C ALA A 739 -23.06 -19.66 9.90
N ARG A 740 -22.58 -18.79 9.01
CA ARG A 740 -21.59 -19.14 7.99
C ARG A 740 -20.42 -18.16 8.00
N LEU A 741 -19.21 -18.66 8.27
CA LEU A 741 -17.99 -17.86 8.29
C LEU A 741 -17.04 -18.36 7.20
N GLU A 742 -16.61 -17.47 6.29
CA GLU A 742 -15.65 -17.83 5.24
C GLU A 742 -14.66 -16.73 4.84
N ASN A 743 -13.81 -17.05 3.85
CA ASN A 743 -12.88 -16.12 3.20
C ASN A 743 -11.84 -15.45 4.12
N VAL A 744 -11.15 -16.24 4.96
CA VAL A 744 -10.13 -15.74 5.91
C VAL A 744 -10.75 -14.82 6.96
N THR A 745 -11.89 -15.23 7.52
CA THR A 745 -12.49 -14.57 8.69
C THR A 745 -11.65 -14.87 9.93
N VAL A 746 -11.47 -13.88 10.80
CA VAL A 746 -10.77 -14.03 12.08
C VAL A 746 -11.59 -13.38 13.18
N LEU A 747 -11.94 -14.16 14.19
CA LEU A 747 -12.55 -13.64 15.41
C LEU A 747 -11.46 -13.38 16.44
N GLY A 748 -11.53 -12.25 17.14
CA GLY A 748 -10.75 -11.97 18.34
C GLY A 748 -11.22 -12.81 19.54
N ASP A 749 -10.75 -12.45 20.73
CA ASP A 749 -11.22 -13.07 21.98
C ASP A 749 -12.67 -12.65 22.29
N ASP A 750 -13.47 -13.59 22.80
CA ASP A 750 -14.83 -13.34 23.29
C ASP A 750 -15.74 -12.66 22.26
N VAL A 751 -15.74 -13.18 21.02
CA VAL A 751 -16.62 -12.72 19.94
C VAL A 751 -17.84 -13.62 19.83
N THR A 752 -19.03 -13.02 19.75
CA THR A 752 -20.29 -13.75 19.54
C THR A 752 -20.87 -13.43 18.17
N ILE A 753 -20.95 -14.43 17.30
CA ILE A 753 -21.73 -14.38 16.05
C ILE A 753 -23.14 -14.87 16.36
N ALA A 754 -24.15 -14.08 16.03
CA ALA A 754 -25.55 -14.46 16.21
C ALA A 754 -25.94 -15.60 15.26
N ASP A 755 -27.10 -16.21 15.53
CA ASP A 755 -27.66 -17.25 14.69
C ASP A 755 -28.02 -16.66 13.31
N GLU A 756 -27.90 -17.48 12.25
CA GLU A 756 -28.21 -17.14 10.86
C GLU A 756 -27.39 -15.98 10.26
N VAL A 757 -26.23 -15.66 10.86
CA VAL A 757 -25.33 -14.61 10.34
C VAL A 757 -24.29 -15.18 9.38
N TYR A 758 -24.11 -14.47 8.27
CA TYR A 758 -23.03 -14.70 7.30
C TYR A 758 -21.87 -13.71 7.50
N VAL A 759 -20.63 -14.20 7.49
CA VAL A 759 -19.41 -13.40 7.61
C VAL A 759 -18.41 -13.80 6.52
N ASN A 760 -18.03 -12.85 5.68
CA ASN A 760 -17.14 -13.02 4.54
C ASN A 760 -15.86 -12.19 4.72
N GLY A 761 -14.78 -12.82 5.16
CA GLY A 761 -13.48 -12.17 5.36
C GLY A 761 -13.46 -11.10 6.44
N GLY A 762 -14.29 -11.25 7.48
CA GLY A 762 -14.36 -10.31 8.59
C GLY A 762 -13.18 -10.48 9.55
N SER A 763 -12.51 -9.40 9.91
CA SER A 763 -11.54 -9.34 11.01
C SER A 763 -12.20 -8.67 12.21
N ILE A 764 -12.76 -9.46 13.12
CA ILE A 764 -13.63 -8.98 14.20
C ILE A 764 -12.81 -8.81 15.48
N LEU A 765 -12.75 -7.60 16.02
CA LEU A 765 -12.00 -7.30 17.24
C LEU A 765 -12.59 -8.00 18.48
N PRO A 766 -11.82 -8.14 19.57
CA PRO A 766 -12.28 -8.78 20.79
C PRO A 766 -13.55 -8.14 21.40
N HIS A 767 -14.33 -8.94 22.12
CA HIS A 767 -15.53 -8.53 22.87
C HIS A 767 -16.64 -7.93 21.99
N LYS A 768 -16.86 -8.51 20.81
CA LYS A 768 -17.87 -8.03 19.85
C LYS A 768 -19.01 -9.01 19.67
N SER A 769 -20.20 -8.48 19.46
CA SER A 769 -21.38 -9.25 19.08
C SER A 769 -21.84 -8.85 17.68
N ILE A 770 -21.80 -9.79 16.74
CA ILE A 770 -22.20 -9.59 15.34
C ILE A 770 -23.59 -10.15 15.15
N LYS A 771 -24.55 -9.27 14.85
CA LYS A 771 -25.96 -9.60 14.63
C LYS A 771 -26.41 -9.40 13.18
N GLN A 772 -25.53 -8.88 12.34
CA GLN A 772 -25.82 -8.56 10.94
C GLN A 772 -24.78 -9.22 10.05
N ASN A 773 -25.16 -9.51 8.80
CA ASN A 773 -24.26 -10.09 7.82
C ASN A 773 -23.11 -9.13 7.49
N ILE A 774 -21.94 -9.72 7.26
CA ILE A 774 -20.74 -9.06 6.77
C ILE A 774 -20.47 -9.67 5.41
N ASP A 775 -20.95 -9.02 4.36
CA ASP A 775 -20.90 -9.57 3.00
C ASP A 775 -19.57 -9.29 2.29
N VAL A 776 -18.79 -8.32 2.79
CA VAL A 776 -17.48 -7.91 2.25
C VAL A 776 -16.40 -7.94 3.34
N PRO A 777 -15.14 -8.28 2.99
CA PRO A 777 -14.05 -8.27 3.94
C PRO A 777 -13.89 -6.90 4.61
N ALA A 778 -13.92 -6.88 5.94
CA ALA A 778 -13.86 -5.65 6.73
C ALA A 778 -13.28 -5.91 8.11
N ILE A 779 -12.68 -4.89 8.70
CA ILE A 779 -12.28 -4.89 10.12
C ILE A 779 -13.47 -4.37 10.93
N ILE A 780 -13.94 -5.14 11.90
CA ILE A 780 -15.08 -4.77 12.75
C ILE A 780 -14.58 -4.41 14.14
N MET A 781 -14.63 -3.11 14.45
CA MET A 781 -14.05 -2.50 15.66
C MET A 781 -14.91 -2.53 16.90
#